data_AF-A0A533X618-F1
#
_entry.id   AF-A0A533X618-F1
#
_cell.length_a   1.000
_cell.length_b   1.000
_cell.length_c   1.000
_cell.angle_alpha   90.00
_cell.angle_beta   90.00
_cell.angle_gamma   90.00
#
_symmetry.space_group_name_H-M   'P 1'
#
loop_
_entity.id
_entity.type
_entity.pdbx_description
1 polymer ?
#
loop_
_entity_poly.entity_id
_entity_poly.type
_entity_poly.pdbx_seq_one_letter_code
_entity_poly.pdbx_strand_id
1 'polypeptide(L)'
;AYGHYKLYQAYSNAFGFKRNQLAYLLWSSLLGYTGASANFLMVFDIDIPLLNPFCTYAVPLYVAATTYAIAKYRLMDITVVFHKGLAYGLLLTTIMAPAYLAVLIGHLATIYAIPSLLVGTLVVACGLWIVLERPRSTTHLTLGLVCLGVSIWLFGFFMMYSATEDEKATFWGKFIYLGVVYIPAFFYHFSESFLERPKGNRLILAMYLASTAFLLFIPTTYLINGQYVYFWGHYPKAGVLHPLFLIYFAWVSGLALRKLYLGYRAKAETDPLKATRIKYVFWAFAVGYLASIDFAQSYGLEFYPLGFFFVSVWISTVSYAVVKHQLLDISVITQTKARPYAQALTLITLFYFATLMLIRVFTGSMEYLLAGILIATFSILAESLEYLRKKLEEVVGKALFKEKYNAYETLTAFSKTMVTILDLKSLTEEIIRTLVNVLGARAAALYLLDPEKGAYVLSASLGQEPEGVKAMKFKQEEVLARYLARVQIILVREELEHSGELAATDPLLHALKTMEAEVSIPLINKGRLIGFCNLGSRANLSMYSHEDLNLLETLSQSAAIALDNAILYQDLKRSQGLLRRTDRLRSLETIAGGFAHEIRNPLTSIKTFIQLAPQRKDDPEFMGEFSEVVQDDVLRIERLIEEILDYARYMEPKFSDEDLNEIVATCLHFVEIQADQRSITIEKDLAVDLPRVTLDRQQIKQVLMNLVLNAMDAMATAGGQLTVRTHRLTKPTTGDLWVQIEVADTGCGIAGADLEHIFDPFYTTKHESQEREGTGLGLVIVHQIVQEHSGHVEVESEVGRGTTFFVNLPVNPAPVGVPRAGSKQG
;
A
#
# COMPACT_ATOMS: atom_id res chain seq x y z
N ALA A 1 3.26 -15.69 -47.75
CA ALA A 1 2.40 -16.82 -48.15
C ALA A 1 1.97 -17.72 -46.97
N TYR A 2 2.82 -18.61 -46.43
CA TYR A 2 2.43 -19.51 -45.32
C TYR A 2 1.98 -18.77 -44.05
N GLY A 3 2.64 -17.66 -43.71
CA GLY A 3 2.23 -16.77 -42.62
C GLY A 3 0.82 -16.19 -42.83
N HIS A 4 0.50 -15.70 -44.04
CA HIS A 4 -0.84 -15.20 -44.38
C HIS A 4 -1.91 -16.30 -44.34
N TYR A 5 -1.57 -17.53 -44.75
CA TYR A 5 -2.47 -18.69 -44.63
C TYR A 5 -2.82 -18.98 -43.16
N LYS A 6 -1.83 -19.00 -42.27
CA LYS A 6 -2.04 -19.15 -40.82
C LYS A 6 -2.87 -18.01 -40.24
N LEU A 7 -2.65 -16.78 -40.71
CA LEU A 7 -3.40 -15.61 -40.27
C LEU A 7 -4.86 -15.64 -40.72
N TYR A 8 -5.12 -16.11 -41.94
CA TYR A 8 -6.46 -16.34 -42.47
C TYR A 8 -7.20 -17.45 -41.71
N GLN A 9 -6.52 -18.56 -41.42
CA GLN A 9 -7.08 -19.65 -40.61
C GLN A 9 -7.41 -19.20 -39.18
N ALA A 10 -6.56 -18.33 -38.59
CA ALA A 10 -6.85 -17.72 -37.30
C ALA A 10 -8.05 -16.76 -37.37
N TYR A 11 -8.14 -15.97 -38.44
CA TYR A 11 -9.27 -15.07 -38.69
C TYR A 11 -10.60 -15.82 -38.88
N SER A 12 -10.61 -16.92 -39.63
CA SER A 12 -11.82 -17.71 -39.90
C SER A 12 -12.40 -18.37 -38.64
N ASN A 13 -11.54 -18.68 -37.67
CA ASN A 13 -11.91 -19.38 -36.44
C ASN A 13 -12.17 -18.42 -35.25
N ALA A 14 -12.02 -17.10 -35.45
CA ALA A 14 -12.16 -16.10 -34.39
C ALA A 14 -13.56 -15.44 -34.39
N PHE A 15 -14.04 -15.05 -33.21
CA PHE A 15 -15.31 -14.32 -33.02
C PHE A 15 -15.10 -13.00 -32.25
N GLY A 16 -16.06 -12.08 -32.35
CA GLY A 16 -16.06 -10.81 -31.63
C GLY A 16 -14.86 -9.90 -31.91
N PHE A 17 -14.32 -9.27 -30.87
CA PHE A 17 -13.22 -8.31 -30.95
C PHE A 17 -11.94 -8.88 -31.58
N LYS A 18 -11.63 -10.15 -31.29
CA LYS A 18 -10.46 -10.87 -31.82
C LYS A 18 -10.54 -11.12 -33.33
N ARG A 19 -11.74 -11.26 -33.88
CA ARG A 19 -11.95 -11.40 -35.34
C ARG A 19 -11.61 -10.10 -36.06
N ASN A 20 -12.04 -8.97 -35.52
CA ASN A 20 -11.73 -7.65 -36.08
C ASN A 20 -10.22 -7.37 -36.03
N GLN A 21 -9.56 -7.67 -34.92
CA GLN A 21 -8.09 -7.60 -34.80
C GLN A 21 -7.38 -8.36 -35.94
N LEU A 22 -7.74 -9.64 -36.11
CA LEU A 22 -7.13 -10.50 -37.12
C LEU A 22 -7.47 -10.06 -38.56
N ALA A 23 -8.63 -9.47 -38.79
CA ALA A 23 -9.01 -8.90 -40.08
C ALA A 23 -8.08 -7.76 -40.49
N TYR A 24 -7.87 -6.77 -39.61
CA TYR A 24 -6.98 -5.64 -39.91
C TYR A 24 -5.53 -6.07 -40.04
N LEU A 25 -5.06 -7.01 -39.21
CA LEU A 25 -3.71 -7.57 -39.32
C LEU A 25 -3.52 -8.34 -40.65
N LEU A 26 -4.53 -9.11 -41.07
CA LEU A 26 -4.53 -9.83 -42.34
C LEU A 26 -4.44 -8.87 -43.52
N TRP A 27 -5.32 -7.88 -43.58
CA TRP A 27 -5.36 -6.92 -44.69
C TRP A 27 -4.11 -6.03 -44.73
N SER A 28 -3.68 -5.51 -43.58
CA SER A 28 -2.46 -4.68 -43.50
C SER A 28 -1.22 -5.49 -43.90
N SER A 29 -1.02 -6.71 -43.36
CA SER A 29 0.12 -7.55 -43.74
C SER A 29 0.09 -8.00 -45.20
N LEU A 30 -1.10 -8.14 -45.81
CA LEU A 30 -1.23 -8.42 -47.24
C LEU A 30 -0.75 -7.21 -48.05
N LEU A 31 -1.21 -6.00 -47.70
CA LEU A 31 -0.83 -4.73 -48.31
C LEU A 31 0.68 -4.44 -48.19
N GLY A 32 1.26 -4.63 -47.00
CA GLY A 32 2.69 -4.43 -46.78
C GLY A 32 3.55 -5.45 -47.54
N TYR A 33 3.11 -6.72 -47.57
CA TYR A 33 3.81 -7.77 -48.31
C TYR A 33 3.75 -7.53 -49.83
N THR A 34 2.59 -7.18 -50.39
CA THR A 34 2.47 -6.91 -51.84
C THR A 34 3.28 -5.67 -52.24
N GLY A 35 3.24 -4.60 -51.43
CA GLY A 35 4.07 -3.41 -51.66
C GLY A 35 5.57 -3.68 -51.58
N ALA A 36 6.04 -4.46 -50.61
CA ALA A 36 7.47 -4.78 -50.47
C ALA A 36 7.96 -5.79 -51.52
N SER A 37 7.15 -6.80 -51.87
CA SER A 37 7.49 -7.82 -52.86
C SER A 37 7.69 -7.22 -54.25
N ALA A 38 6.91 -6.20 -54.57
CA ALA A 38 6.98 -5.52 -55.84
C ALA A 38 8.26 -4.70 -56.03
N ASN A 39 8.87 -4.19 -54.95
CA ASN A 39 10.19 -3.55 -55.02
C ASN A 39 11.31 -4.52 -55.43
N PHE A 40 11.16 -5.83 -55.19
CA PHE A 40 12.15 -6.80 -55.65
C PHE A 40 12.15 -6.97 -57.17
N LEU A 41 11.02 -6.73 -57.86
CA LEU A 41 10.96 -6.78 -59.31
C LEU A 41 11.81 -5.68 -59.96
N MET A 42 11.98 -4.54 -59.27
CA MET A 42 12.89 -3.47 -59.70
C MET A 42 14.36 -3.87 -59.63
N VAL A 43 14.74 -4.75 -58.71
CA VAL A 43 16.12 -5.30 -58.63
C VAL A 43 16.44 -6.17 -59.86
N PHE A 44 15.41 -6.67 -60.55
CA PHE A 44 15.52 -7.46 -61.77
C PHE A 44 15.14 -6.67 -63.05
N ASP A 45 15.09 -5.32 -63.00
CA ASP A 45 14.75 -4.44 -64.13
C ASP A 45 13.35 -4.67 -64.74
N ILE A 46 12.42 -5.21 -63.97
CA ILE A 46 11.02 -5.40 -64.41
C ILE A 46 10.20 -4.20 -63.92
N ASP A 47 10.01 -3.20 -64.79
CA ASP A 47 9.21 -2.00 -64.49
C ASP A 47 7.71 -2.22 -64.81
N ILE A 48 6.85 -2.07 -63.80
CA ILE A 48 5.39 -2.11 -63.95
C ILE A 48 4.84 -0.74 -63.52
N PRO A 49 4.41 0.12 -64.47
CA PRO A 49 4.12 1.54 -64.22
C PRO A 49 3.09 1.83 -63.12
N LEU A 50 2.14 0.92 -62.91
CA LEU A 50 1.09 1.05 -61.88
C LEU A 50 1.55 0.59 -60.48
N LEU A 51 2.57 -0.26 -60.38
CA LEU A 51 3.05 -0.77 -59.10
C LEU A 51 4.03 0.16 -58.40
N ASN A 52 4.81 0.95 -59.16
CA ASN A 52 5.85 1.81 -58.61
C ASN A 52 5.32 2.88 -57.61
N PRO A 53 4.23 3.64 -57.92
CA PRO A 53 3.61 4.53 -56.93
C PRO A 53 2.97 3.74 -55.78
N PHE A 54 2.31 2.62 -56.11
CA PHE A 54 1.61 1.78 -55.14
C PHE A 54 2.56 1.26 -54.04
N CYS A 55 3.79 0.86 -54.37
CA CYS A 55 4.78 0.38 -53.39
C CYS A 55 5.14 1.46 -52.37
N THR A 56 5.29 2.71 -52.84
CA THR A 56 5.63 3.86 -52.00
C THR A 56 4.52 4.20 -51.01
N TYR A 57 3.25 4.02 -51.41
CA TYR A 57 2.09 4.28 -50.53
C TYR A 57 1.66 3.07 -49.70
N ALA A 58 1.93 1.84 -50.15
CA ALA A 58 1.52 0.62 -49.47
C ALA A 58 2.19 0.43 -48.11
N VAL A 59 3.44 0.87 -47.94
CA VAL A 59 4.16 0.80 -46.67
C VAL A 59 3.60 1.78 -45.62
N PRO A 60 3.40 3.09 -45.92
CA PRO A 60 2.67 3.99 -45.05
C PRO A 60 1.25 3.52 -44.73
N LEU A 61 0.52 2.97 -45.71
CA LEU A 61 -0.84 2.45 -45.51
C LEU A 61 -0.85 1.21 -44.61
N TYR A 62 0.13 0.32 -44.75
CA TYR A 62 0.37 -0.81 -43.86
C TYR A 62 0.60 -0.33 -42.42
N VAL A 63 1.49 0.64 -42.24
CA VAL A 63 1.79 1.21 -40.92
C VAL A 63 0.56 1.88 -40.32
N ALA A 64 -0.19 2.67 -41.11
CA ALA A 64 -1.40 3.35 -40.66
C ALA A 64 -2.51 2.36 -40.27
N ALA A 65 -2.77 1.34 -41.10
CA ALA A 65 -3.79 0.32 -40.85
C ALA A 65 -3.43 -0.55 -39.64
N THR A 66 -2.15 -0.92 -39.49
CA THR A 66 -1.67 -1.68 -38.33
C THR A 66 -1.75 -0.83 -37.06
N THR A 67 -1.39 0.45 -37.13
CA THR A 67 -1.48 1.41 -36.01
C THR A 67 -2.92 1.66 -35.60
N TYR A 68 -3.84 1.77 -36.56
CA TYR A 68 -5.28 1.87 -36.30
C TYR A 68 -5.83 0.60 -35.65
N ALA A 69 -5.42 -0.59 -36.13
CA ALA A 69 -5.79 -1.87 -35.54
C ALA A 69 -5.31 -2.01 -34.09
N ILE A 70 -4.07 -1.60 -33.86
CA ILE A 70 -3.42 -1.48 -32.56
C ILE A 70 -4.20 -0.54 -31.62
N ALA A 71 -4.55 0.66 -32.09
CA ALA A 71 -5.14 1.70 -31.24
C ALA A 71 -6.63 1.45 -30.95
N LYS A 72 -7.42 1.12 -31.99
CA LYS A 72 -8.87 0.93 -31.88
C LYS A 72 -9.25 -0.47 -31.39
N TYR A 73 -8.50 -1.48 -31.80
CA TYR A 73 -8.80 -2.88 -31.49
C TYR A 73 -7.77 -3.50 -30.55
N ARG A 74 -6.92 -2.73 -29.85
CA ARG A 74 -5.99 -3.20 -28.81
C ARG A 74 -5.15 -4.43 -29.24
N LEU A 75 -4.64 -4.38 -30.47
CA LEU A 75 -3.93 -5.50 -31.09
C LEU A 75 -2.49 -5.59 -30.57
N MET A 76 -2.16 -6.70 -29.87
CA MET A 76 -0.99 -6.86 -28.99
C MET A 76 -1.02 -5.86 -27.83
N ASP A 77 -0.75 -6.30 -26.61
CA ASP A 77 -0.78 -5.45 -25.42
C ASP A 77 0.29 -4.35 -25.50
N ILE A 78 -0.06 -3.26 -26.18
CA ILE A 78 0.92 -2.31 -26.71
C ILE A 78 1.48 -1.39 -25.65
N THR A 79 0.91 -1.41 -24.45
CA THR A 79 1.44 -0.77 -23.25
C THR A 79 2.92 -1.14 -23.03
N VAL A 80 3.33 -2.37 -23.37
CA VAL A 80 4.72 -2.81 -23.25
C VAL A 80 5.59 -2.35 -24.42
N VAL A 81 5.07 -2.36 -25.65
CA VAL A 81 5.87 -2.08 -26.87
C VAL A 81 6.02 -0.58 -27.12
N PHE A 82 4.97 0.22 -26.89
CA PHE A 82 5.01 1.67 -27.07
C PHE A 82 5.83 2.36 -25.98
N HIS A 83 5.67 1.97 -24.71
CA HIS A 83 6.39 2.62 -23.60
C HIS A 83 7.88 2.28 -23.58
N LYS A 84 8.27 1.09 -24.05
CA LYS A 84 9.66 0.63 -23.98
C LYS A 84 10.34 0.70 -25.35
N GLY A 85 9.80 0.07 -26.38
CA GLY A 85 10.48 -0.10 -27.67
C GLY A 85 10.74 1.19 -28.44
N LEU A 86 9.73 2.06 -28.56
CA LEU A 86 9.85 3.33 -29.29
C LEU A 86 10.81 4.30 -28.57
N ALA A 87 10.70 4.38 -27.24
CA ALA A 87 11.54 5.24 -26.41
C ALA A 87 13.00 4.80 -26.41
N TYR A 88 13.28 3.49 -26.27
CA TYR A 88 14.65 2.98 -26.35
C TYR A 88 15.23 3.13 -27.76
N GLY A 89 14.43 2.95 -28.81
CA GLY A 89 14.86 3.16 -30.19
C GLY A 89 15.23 4.63 -30.46
N LEU A 90 14.39 5.57 -30.00
CA LEU A 90 14.60 7.02 -30.17
C LEU A 90 15.81 7.52 -29.36
N LEU A 91 15.93 7.07 -28.09
CA LEU A 91 17.06 7.41 -27.22
C LEU A 91 18.38 6.89 -27.80
N LEU A 92 18.41 5.63 -28.23
CA LEU A 92 19.59 5.00 -28.83
C LEU A 92 20.00 5.70 -30.13
N THR A 93 19.04 6.06 -31.00
CA THR A 93 19.34 6.81 -32.23
C THR A 93 19.82 8.23 -31.94
N THR A 94 19.27 8.91 -30.94
CA THR A 94 19.68 10.26 -30.52
C THR A 94 21.11 10.28 -29.96
N ILE A 95 21.57 9.19 -29.34
CA ILE A 95 22.95 9.07 -28.82
C ILE A 95 23.93 8.59 -29.90
N MET A 96 23.51 7.66 -30.77
CA MET A 96 24.40 7.00 -31.73
C MET A 96 24.58 7.80 -33.04
N ALA A 97 23.55 8.52 -33.51
CA ALA A 97 23.63 9.30 -34.74
C ALA A 97 24.66 10.46 -34.72
N PRO A 98 24.84 11.21 -33.62
CA PRO A 98 25.83 12.30 -33.53
C PRO A 98 27.25 11.77 -33.38
N ALA A 99 27.41 10.65 -32.66
CA ALA A 99 28.67 9.95 -32.54
C ALA A 99 29.15 9.42 -33.89
N TYR A 100 28.22 8.88 -34.67
CA TYR A 100 28.44 8.45 -36.05
C TYR A 100 28.81 9.63 -36.95
N LEU A 101 28.07 10.74 -36.85
CA LEU A 101 28.33 11.95 -37.61
C LEU A 101 29.70 12.56 -37.28
N ALA A 102 30.10 12.58 -36.00
CA ALA A 102 31.39 13.07 -35.55
C ALA A 102 32.57 12.21 -36.05
N VAL A 103 32.40 10.89 -36.06
CA VAL A 103 33.42 9.94 -36.56
C VAL A 103 33.54 9.99 -38.09
N LEU A 104 32.43 10.21 -38.81
CA LEU A 104 32.41 10.42 -40.25
C LEU A 104 33.03 11.75 -40.66
N ILE A 105 32.74 12.83 -39.93
CA ILE A 105 33.30 14.17 -40.18
C ILE A 105 34.82 14.17 -39.94
N GLY A 106 35.33 13.41 -38.97
CA GLY A 106 36.76 13.34 -38.65
C GLY A 106 37.65 12.55 -39.64
N HIS A 107 37.12 12.08 -40.78
CA HIS A 107 37.84 11.38 -41.87
C HIS A 107 38.74 10.18 -41.48
N LEU A 108 38.60 9.62 -40.26
CA LEU A 108 39.48 8.56 -39.74
C LEU A 108 38.88 7.15 -39.82
N ALA A 109 37.55 6.99 -39.90
CA ALA A 109 36.91 5.69 -39.87
C ALA A 109 36.54 5.17 -41.27
N THR A 110 36.97 3.95 -41.57
CA THR A 110 36.46 3.21 -42.74
C THR A 110 35.02 2.75 -42.46
N ILE A 111 34.19 2.60 -43.50
CA ILE A 111 32.81 2.09 -43.36
C ILE A 111 32.77 0.72 -42.66
N TYR A 112 33.87 -0.03 -42.77
CA TYR A 112 34.09 -1.33 -42.14
C TYR A 112 34.48 -1.26 -40.65
N ALA A 113 35.01 -0.14 -40.16
CA ALA A 113 35.33 0.04 -38.74
C ALA A 113 34.10 0.33 -37.88
N ILE A 114 33.05 0.89 -38.49
CA ILE A 114 31.86 1.41 -37.81
C ILE A 114 31.09 0.35 -37.01
N PRO A 115 30.80 -0.86 -37.54
CA PRO A 115 30.01 -1.85 -36.81
C PRO A 115 30.65 -2.25 -35.48
N SER A 116 31.99 -2.34 -35.42
CA SER A 116 32.73 -2.68 -34.21
C SER A 116 32.58 -1.61 -33.13
N LEU A 117 32.64 -0.32 -33.49
CA LEU A 117 32.42 0.77 -32.52
C LEU A 117 30.98 0.78 -31.98
N LEU A 118 29.99 0.60 -32.86
CA LEU A 118 28.58 0.60 -32.47
C LEU A 118 28.27 -0.54 -31.50
N VAL A 119 28.71 -1.75 -31.82
CA VAL A 119 28.48 -2.90 -30.94
C VAL A 119 29.32 -2.78 -29.68
N GLY A 120 30.56 -2.29 -29.76
CA GLY A 120 31.44 -2.11 -28.62
C GLY A 120 30.88 -1.13 -27.58
N THR A 121 30.33 0.00 -28.02
CA THR A 121 29.70 1.00 -27.13
C THR A 121 28.43 0.46 -26.49
N LEU A 122 27.59 -0.25 -27.24
CA LEU A 122 26.41 -0.92 -26.71
C LEU A 122 26.76 -1.94 -25.62
N VAL A 123 27.81 -2.75 -25.84
CA VAL A 123 28.25 -3.76 -24.87
C VAL A 123 28.80 -3.11 -23.58
N VAL A 124 29.57 -2.02 -23.66
CA VAL A 124 30.01 -1.28 -22.45
C VAL A 124 28.82 -0.72 -21.69
N ALA A 125 27.88 -0.09 -22.41
CA ALA A 125 26.69 0.51 -21.82
C ALA A 125 25.88 -0.51 -21.03
N CYS A 126 25.60 -1.67 -21.65
CA CYS A 126 24.90 -2.77 -21.00
C CYS A 126 25.70 -3.31 -19.80
N GLY A 127 27.01 -3.50 -19.94
CA GLY A 127 27.88 -3.98 -18.86
C GLY A 127 27.89 -3.06 -17.64
N LEU A 128 28.05 -1.75 -17.86
CA LEU A 128 28.02 -0.75 -16.79
C LEU A 128 26.65 -0.71 -16.10
N TRP A 129 25.56 -0.71 -16.89
CA TRP A 129 24.20 -0.72 -16.33
C TRP A 129 23.98 -1.94 -15.42
N ILE A 130 24.41 -3.13 -15.85
CA ILE A 130 24.31 -4.35 -15.06
C ILE A 130 25.09 -4.20 -13.74
N VAL A 131 26.32 -3.68 -13.77
CA VAL A 131 27.14 -3.52 -12.54
C VAL A 131 26.51 -2.52 -11.57
N LEU A 132 25.97 -1.41 -12.06
CA LEU A 132 25.42 -0.33 -11.23
C LEU A 132 24.13 -0.71 -10.51
N GLU A 133 23.32 -1.59 -11.10
CA GLU A 133 22.06 -2.01 -10.47
C GLU A 133 22.35 -2.79 -9.17
N ARG A 134 23.43 -3.58 -9.12
CA ARG A 134 23.88 -4.30 -7.91
C ARG A 134 25.41 -4.40 -7.84
N PRO A 135 26.12 -3.34 -7.40
CA PRO A 135 27.59 -3.30 -7.44
C PRO A 135 28.27 -4.31 -6.51
N ARG A 136 27.54 -4.81 -5.50
CA ARG A 136 28.03 -5.83 -4.56
C ARG A 136 27.79 -7.27 -5.03
N SER A 137 27.08 -7.48 -6.13
CA SER A 137 26.81 -8.83 -6.65
C SER A 137 27.97 -9.31 -7.53
N THR A 138 28.56 -10.44 -7.16
CA THR A 138 29.61 -11.10 -7.94
C THR A 138 29.16 -11.45 -9.36
N THR A 139 27.90 -11.88 -9.52
CA THR A 139 27.33 -12.23 -10.83
C THR A 139 27.19 -11.01 -11.75
N HIS A 140 26.80 -9.86 -11.20
CA HIS A 140 26.70 -8.62 -11.98
C HIS A 140 28.09 -8.09 -12.34
N LEU A 141 29.03 -8.13 -11.40
CA LEU A 141 30.42 -7.71 -11.63
C LEU A 141 31.11 -8.55 -12.70
N THR A 142 31.01 -9.88 -12.60
CA THR A 142 31.65 -10.80 -13.54
C THR A 142 31.07 -10.70 -14.95
N LEU A 143 29.75 -10.51 -15.09
CA LEU A 143 29.13 -10.23 -16.39
C LEU A 143 29.60 -8.88 -16.96
N GLY A 144 29.71 -7.84 -16.11
CA GLY A 144 30.28 -6.56 -16.49
C GLY A 144 31.73 -6.66 -16.98
N LEU A 145 32.55 -7.52 -16.36
CA LEU A 145 33.92 -7.78 -16.79
C LEU A 145 33.99 -8.51 -18.15
N VAL A 146 33.06 -9.43 -18.44
CA VAL A 146 32.93 -10.02 -19.79
C VAL A 146 32.63 -8.91 -20.81
N CYS A 147 31.65 -8.05 -20.52
CA CYS A 147 31.29 -6.93 -21.38
C CYS A 147 32.51 -6.01 -21.60
N LEU A 148 33.27 -5.69 -20.56
CA LEU A 148 34.48 -4.87 -20.67
C LEU A 148 35.52 -5.50 -21.60
N GLY A 149 35.80 -6.81 -21.46
CA GLY A 149 36.76 -7.51 -22.33
C GLY A 149 36.34 -7.51 -23.81
N VAL A 150 35.05 -7.75 -24.08
CA VAL A 150 34.47 -7.71 -25.43
C VAL A 150 34.51 -6.29 -26.01
N SER A 151 34.30 -5.27 -25.17
CA SER A 151 34.35 -3.88 -25.63
C SER A 151 35.76 -3.39 -25.92
N ILE A 152 36.76 -3.79 -25.13
CA ILE A 152 38.18 -3.52 -25.43
C ILE A 152 38.55 -4.13 -26.79
N TRP A 153 38.10 -5.35 -27.04
CA TRP A 153 38.30 -6.04 -28.31
C TRP A 153 37.69 -5.27 -29.49
N LEU A 154 36.41 -4.93 -29.44
CA LEU A 154 35.71 -4.24 -30.52
C LEU A 154 36.21 -2.81 -30.73
N PHE A 155 36.56 -2.10 -29.66
CA PHE A 155 37.19 -0.78 -29.76
C PHE A 155 38.59 -0.88 -30.38
N GLY A 156 39.38 -1.89 -30.01
CA GLY A 156 40.67 -2.16 -30.62
C GLY A 156 40.57 -2.40 -32.13
N PHE A 157 39.57 -3.15 -32.61
CA PHE A 157 39.33 -3.29 -34.04
C PHE A 157 38.94 -2.00 -34.73
N PHE A 158 38.07 -1.18 -34.11
CA PHE A 158 37.74 0.12 -34.67
C PHE A 158 39.01 0.96 -34.90
N MET A 159 39.89 1.03 -33.89
CA MET A 159 41.14 1.79 -34.00
C MET A 159 42.12 1.17 -34.99
N MET A 160 42.18 -0.15 -35.08
CA MET A 160 43.05 -0.86 -36.02
C MET A 160 42.61 -0.68 -37.47
N TYR A 161 41.31 -0.80 -37.77
CA TYR A 161 40.79 -0.60 -39.14
C TYR A 161 40.83 0.87 -39.58
N SER A 162 40.93 1.78 -38.61
CA SER A 162 41.08 3.22 -38.83
C SER A 162 42.55 3.66 -38.89
N ALA A 163 43.50 2.76 -38.66
CA ALA A 163 44.91 3.09 -38.66
C ALA A 163 45.45 3.22 -40.10
N THR A 164 46.08 4.35 -40.39
CA THR A 164 46.70 4.62 -41.70
C THR A 164 48.16 4.16 -41.78
N GLU A 165 48.81 3.93 -40.64
CA GLU A 165 50.20 3.50 -40.52
C GLU A 165 50.31 2.11 -39.92
N ASP A 166 51.21 1.30 -40.47
CA ASP A 166 51.41 -0.09 -40.08
C ASP A 166 51.84 -0.27 -38.60
N GLU A 167 52.62 0.67 -38.07
CA GLU A 167 53.09 0.65 -36.68
C GLU A 167 51.91 0.86 -35.70
N LYS A 168 51.03 1.82 -36.00
CA LYS A 168 49.81 2.09 -35.24
C LYS A 168 48.84 0.91 -35.30
N ALA A 169 48.67 0.32 -36.48
CA ALA A 169 47.84 -0.87 -36.65
C ALA A 169 48.37 -2.06 -35.85
N THR A 170 49.68 -2.28 -35.81
CA THR A 170 50.32 -3.33 -34.99
C THR A 170 50.13 -3.09 -33.49
N PHE A 171 50.21 -1.83 -33.04
CA PHE A 171 49.93 -1.44 -31.66
C PHE A 171 48.47 -1.77 -31.27
N TRP A 172 47.50 -1.38 -32.08
CA TRP A 172 46.08 -1.69 -31.84
C TRP A 172 45.78 -3.18 -31.93
N GLY A 173 46.47 -3.89 -32.84
CA GLY A 173 46.48 -5.36 -32.90
C GLY A 173 46.87 -5.99 -31.57
N LYS A 174 47.92 -5.48 -30.91
CA LYS A 174 48.32 -5.90 -29.55
C LYS A 174 47.33 -5.47 -28.47
N PHE A 175 46.78 -4.25 -28.57
CA PHE A 175 45.80 -3.72 -27.63
C PHE A 175 44.54 -4.58 -27.53
N ILE A 176 44.05 -5.11 -28.66
CA ILE A 176 42.90 -6.02 -28.71
C ILE A 176 43.06 -7.17 -27.69
N TYR A 177 44.26 -7.74 -27.60
CA TYR A 177 44.52 -8.89 -26.74
C TYR A 177 44.55 -8.55 -25.25
N LEU A 178 44.62 -7.26 -24.85
CA LEU A 178 44.45 -6.87 -23.44
C LEU A 178 43.06 -7.25 -22.91
N GLY A 179 42.03 -7.18 -23.75
CA GLY A 179 40.67 -7.61 -23.41
C GLY A 179 40.46 -9.10 -23.68
N VAL A 180 40.84 -9.56 -24.88
CA VAL A 180 40.52 -10.90 -25.38
C VAL A 180 41.08 -12.03 -24.50
N VAL A 181 42.26 -11.85 -23.89
CA VAL A 181 42.87 -12.89 -23.04
C VAL A 181 42.06 -13.21 -21.79
N TYR A 182 41.27 -12.26 -21.26
CA TYR A 182 40.49 -12.43 -20.05
C TYR A 182 39.03 -12.88 -20.29
N ILE A 183 38.51 -12.74 -21.52
CA ILE A 183 37.11 -13.10 -21.84
C ILE A 183 36.74 -14.52 -21.36
N PRO A 184 37.54 -15.58 -21.62
CA PRO A 184 37.19 -16.93 -21.17
C PRO A 184 37.15 -17.07 -19.65
N ALA A 185 38.10 -16.45 -18.94
CA ALA A 185 38.17 -16.49 -17.48
C ALA A 185 36.98 -15.74 -16.84
N PHE A 186 36.64 -14.55 -17.38
CA PHE A 186 35.45 -13.80 -16.95
C PHE A 186 34.16 -14.57 -17.19
N PHE A 187 34.02 -15.19 -18.37
CA PHE A 187 32.84 -15.97 -18.73
C PHE A 187 32.67 -17.21 -17.83
N TYR A 188 33.76 -17.91 -17.53
CA TYR A 188 33.73 -19.04 -16.60
C TYR A 188 33.34 -18.61 -15.18
N HIS A 189 33.93 -17.52 -14.68
CA HIS A 189 33.62 -16.98 -13.35
C HIS A 189 32.15 -16.52 -13.26
N PHE A 190 31.65 -15.85 -14.30
CA PHE A 190 30.23 -15.52 -14.41
C PHE A 190 29.34 -16.76 -14.36
N SER A 191 29.67 -17.80 -15.13
CA SER A 191 28.88 -19.04 -15.17
C SER A 191 28.82 -19.75 -13.82
N GLU A 192 29.91 -19.75 -13.05
CA GLU A 192 29.93 -20.28 -11.68
C GLU A 192 29.10 -19.45 -10.70
N SER A 193 29.29 -18.12 -10.73
CA SER A 193 28.56 -17.19 -9.86
C SER A 193 27.05 -17.22 -10.15
N PHE A 194 26.67 -17.33 -11.43
CA PHE A 194 25.28 -17.38 -11.87
C PHE A 194 24.56 -18.68 -11.45
N LEU A 195 25.29 -19.79 -11.35
CA LEU A 195 24.74 -21.09 -10.91
C LEU A 195 24.77 -21.27 -9.38
N GLU A 196 25.20 -20.26 -8.61
CA GLU A 196 25.28 -20.26 -7.13
C GLU A 196 26.07 -21.46 -6.56
N ARG A 197 27.12 -21.92 -7.25
CA ARG A 197 27.91 -23.07 -6.81
C ARG A 197 29.15 -22.62 -5.99
N PRO A 198 29.31 -23.06 -4.73
CA PRO A 198 30.36 -22.55 -3.83
C PRO A 198 31.76 -23.18 -4.00
N LYS A 199 32.03 -23.94 -5.08
CA LYS A 199 33.25 -24.77 -5.20
C LYS A 199 34.03 -24.47 -6.49
N GLY A 200 34.77 -23.36 -6.54
CA GLY A 200 35.52 -22.99 -7.75
C GLY A 200 36.75 -22.08 -7.59
N ASN A 201 37.03 -21.49 -6.42
CA ASN A 201 37.99 -20.36 -6.32
C ASN A 201 39.42 -20.68 -6.81
N ARG A 202 39.93 -21.90 -6.61
CA ARG A 202 41.28 -22.29 -7.08
C ARG A 202 41.38 -22.40 -8.60
N LEU A 203 40.34 -22.92 -9.26
CA LEU A 203 40.32 -23.07 -10.72
C LEU A 203 40.09 -21.73 -11.42
N ILE A 204 39.22 -20.88 -10.84
CA ILE A 204 39.03 -19.49 -11.30
C ILE A 204 40.35 -18.72 -11.18
N LEU A 205 41.05 -18.84 -10.06
CA LEU A 205 42.37 -18.23 -9.88
C LEU A 205 43.39 -18.74 -10.92
N ALA A 206 43.43 -20.06 -11.17
CA ALA A 206 44.31 -20.64 -12.18
C ALA A 206 44.01 -20.08 -13.60
N MET A 207 42.74 -19.88 -13.95
CA MET A 207 42.34 -19.27 -15.22
C MET A 207 42.78 -17.79 -15.30
N TYR A 208 42.62 -17.02 -14.23
CA TYR A 208 43.13 -15.64 -14.20
C TYR A 208 44.65 -15.57 -14.32
N LEU A 209 45.38 -16.47 -13.65
CA LEU A 209 46.83 -16.57 -13.77
C LEU A 209 47.25 -16.95 -15.20
N ALA A 210 46.55 -17.89 -15.83
CA ALA A 210 46.78 -18.26 -17.23
C ALA A 210 46.53 -17.08 -18.19
N SER A 211 45.41 -16.37 -18.05
CA SER A 211 45.12 -15.15 -18.83
C SER A 211 46.18 -14.06 -18.61
N THR A 212 46.67 -13.90 -17.38
CA THR A 212 47.72 -12.93 -17.05
C THR A 212 49.08 -13.35 -17.63
N ALA A 213 49.37 -14.66 -17.71
CA ALA A 213 50.59 -15.15 -18.36
C ALA A 213 50.60 -14.80 -19.87
N PHE A 214 49.46 -14.91 -20.56
CA PHE A 214 49.35 -14.46 -21.96
C PHE A 214 49.57 -12.95 -22.12
N LEU A 215 49.19 -12.14 -21.13
CA LEU A 215 49.42 -10.69 -21.12
C LEU A 215 50.92 -10.34 -21.24
N LEU A 216 51.79 -11.13 -20.60
CA LEU A 216 53.25 -10.93 -20.64
C LEU A 216 53.83 -11.12 -22.05
N PHE A 217 53.15 -11.87 -22.92
CA PHE A 217 53.59 -12.12 -24.29
C PHE A 217 53.05 -11.11 -25.30
N ILE A 218 52.09 -10.25 -24.94
CA ILE A 218 51.51 -9.24 -25.85
C ILE A 218 52.57 -8.27 -26.42
N PRO A 219 53.54 -7.74 -25.63
CA PRO A 219 54.56 -6.85 -26.18
C PRO A 219 55.50 -7.53 -27.18
N THR A 220 55.65 -8.86 -27.09
CA THR A 220 56.57 -9.66 -27.91
C THR A 220 55.96 -10.04 -29.26
N THR A 221 56.75 -10.68 -30.13
CA THR A 221 56.27 -11.27 -31.40
C THR A 221 55.69 -12.67 -31.24
N TYR A 222 55.72 -13.24 -30.03
CA TYR A 222 55.29 -14.62 -29.80
C TYR A 222 53.78 -14.79 -29.89
N LEU A 223 52.99 -13.82 -29.45
CA LEU A 223 51.52 -13.89 -29.52
C LEU A 223 50.99 -13.27 -30.83
N ILE A 224 51.54 -12.13 -31.24
CA ILE A 224 51.17 -11.43 -32.47
C ILE A 224 52.45 -11.08 -33.23
N ASN A 225 52.56 -11.52 -34.47
CA ASN A 225 53.75 -11.35 -35.30
C ASN A 225 53.44 -10.53 -36.56
N GLY A 226 53.18 -9.25 -36.37
CA GLY A 226 52.80 -8.31 -37.44
C GLY A 226 51.31 -8.34 -37.75
N GLN A 227 50.96 -8.10 -39.01
CA GLN A 227 49.58 -7.95 -39.46
C GLN A 227 49.38 -8.38 -40.91
N TYR A 228 48.14 -8.72 -41.26
CA TYR A 228 47.64 -8.83 -42.62
C TYR A 228 46.93 -7.54 -43.01
N VAL A 229 46.86 -7.27 -44.31
CA VAL A 229 46.09 -6.16 -44.88
C VAL A 229 45.03 -6.76 -45.78
N TYR A 230 43.76 -6.50 -45.48
CA TYR A 230 42.60 -6.96 -46.23
C TYR A 230 41.82 -5.79 -46.83
N PHE A 231 40.80 -6.07 -47.65
CA PHE A 231 39.96 -5.02 -48.26
C PHE A 231 39.24 -4.13 -47.23
N TRP A 232 39.07 -4.59 -45.98
CA TRP A 232 38.44 -3.84 -44.90
C TRP A 232 39.43 -3.14 -43.94
N GLY A 233 40.74 -3.40 -44.06
CA GLY A 233 41.79 -2.82 -43.21
C GLY A 233 42.80 -3.82 -42.66
N HIS A 234 43.63 -3.38 -41.72
CA HIS A 234 44.65 -4.21 -41.07
C HIS A 234 44.05 -5.22 -40.09
N TYR A 235 44.69 -6.38 -39.96
CA TYR A 235 44.28 -7.45 -39.04
C TYR A 235 45.50 -8.13 -38.37
N PRO A 236 45.47 -8.47 -37.07
CA PRO A 236 46.64 -9.03 -36.39
C PRO A 236 47.05 -10.38 -36.96
N LYS A 237 48.35 -10.59 -37.18
CA LYS A 237 48.89 -11.88 -37.65
C LYS A 237 49.28 -12.74 -36.46
N ALA A 238 48.81 -13.99 -36.44
CA ALA A 238 49.06 -14.94 -35.36
C ALA A 238 50.57 -15.23 -35.20
N GLY A 239 51.08 -15.10 -33.96
CA GLY A 239 52.42 -15.53 -33.57
C GLY A 239 52.49 -17.02 -33.20
N VAL A 240 53.69 -17.50 -32.85
CA VAL A 240 53.95 -18.92 -32.55
C VAL A 240 53.16 -19.44 -31.35
N LEU A 241 52.89 -18.60 -30.34
CA LEU A 241 52.12 -18.96 -29.14
C LEU A 241 50.60 -18.72 -29.30
N HIS A 242 50.15 -18.13 -30.41
CA HIS A 242 48.73 -17.87 -30.64
C HIS A 242 47.86 -19.15 -30.68
N PRO A 243 48.29 -20.27 -31.31
CA PRO A 243 47.53 -21.52 -31.26
C PRO A 243 47.32 -22.05 -29.83
N LEU A 244 48.31 -21.89 -28.94
CA LEU A 244 48.19 -22.28 -27.54
C LEU A 244 47.14 -21.43 -26.82
N PHE A 245 47.08 -20.13 -27.13
CA PHE A 245 46.04 -19.24 -26.65
C PHE A 245 44.64 -19.67 -27.13
N LEU A 246 44.49 -20.07 -28.40
CA LEU A 246 43.19 -20.56 -28.91
C LEU A 246 42.73 -21.85 -28.24
N ILE A 247 43.66 -22.78 -27.95
CA ILE A 247 43.35 -24.00 -27.19
C ILE A 247 42.82 -23.62 -25.80
N TYR A 248 43.50 -22.70 -25.11
CA TYR A 248 43.06 -22.18 -23.82
C TYR A 248 41.66 -21.52 -23.92
N PHE A 249 41.47 -20.66 -24.91
CA PHE A 249 40.21 -19.95 -25.14
C PHE A 249 39.04 -20.90 -25.35
N ALA A 250 39.21 -21.88 -26.24
CA ALA A 250 38.19 -22.89 -26.55
C ALA A 250 37.91 -23.81 -25.35
N TRP A 251 38.96 -24.25 -24.64
CA TRP A 251 38.82 -25.12 -23.48
C TRP A 251 38.03 -24.45 -22.36
N VAL A 252 38.41 -23.24 -21.94
CA VAL A 252 37.77 -22.54 -20.82
C VAL A 252 36.34 -22.13 -21.16
N SER A 253 36.10 -21.61 -22.37
CA SER A 253 34.75 -21.25 -22.82
C SER A 253 33.84 -22.48 -22.97
N GLY A 254 34.38 -23.60 -23.47
CA GLY A 254 33.67 -24.86 -23.56
C GLY A 254 33.29 -25.43 -22.18
N LEU A 255 34.18 -25.32 -21.19
CA LEU A 255 33.86 -25.68 -19.80
C LEU A 255 32.73 -24.82 -19.21
N ALA A 256 32.73 -23.51 -19.48
CA ALA A 256 31.68 -22.60 -19.04
C ALA A 256 30.32 -22.97 -19.67
N LEU A 257 30.28 -23.19 -20.99
CA LEU A 257 29.07 -23.64 -21.70
C LEU A 257 28.56 -24.98 -21.19
N ARG A 258 29.46 -25.96 -20.97
CA ARG A 258 29.10 -27.26 -20.40
C ARG A 258 28.47 -27.11 -19.01
N LYS A 259 28.98 -26.21 -18.17
CA LYS A 259 28.39 -25.95 -16.84
C LYS A 259 26.99 -25.36 -16.94
N LEU A 260 26.77 -24.38 -17.81
CA LEU A 260 25.44 -23.81 -18.05
C LEU A 260 24.46 -24.88 -18.56
N TYR A 261 24.89 -25.75 -19.48
CA TYR A 261 24.06 -26.85 -19.99
C TYR A 261 23.67 -27.86 -18.89
N LEU A 262 24.64 -28.28 -18.08
CA LEU A 262 24.38 -29.20 -16.95
C LEU A 262 23.51 -28.54 -15.87
N GLY A 263 23.70 -27.24 -15.61
CA GLY A 263 22.86 -26.46 -14.72
C GLY A 263 21.41 -26.38 -15.20
N TYR A 264 21.21 -26.17 -16.50
CA TYR A 264 19.88 -26.21 -17.13
C TYR A 264 19.22 -27.57 -16.97
N ARG A 265 19.92 -28.67 -17.34
CA ARG A 265 19.41 -30.05 -17.21
C ARG A 265 19.01 -30.38 -15.77
N ALA A 266 19.83 -29.99 -14.78
CA ALA A 266 19.57 -30.28 -13.38
C ALA A 266 18.35 -29.54 -12.80
N LYS A 267 17.99 -28.36 -13.35
CA LYS A 267 16.86 -27.54 -12.88
C LYS A 267 15.59 -27.70 -13.72
N ALA A 268 15.66 -28.34 -14.89
CA ALA A 268 14.54 -28.47 -15.82
C ALA A 268 13.29 -29.09 -15.20
N GLU A 269 13.45 -30.08 -14.31
CA GLU A 269 12.33 -30.79 -13.66
C GLU A 269 11.93 -30.18 -12.30
N THR A 270 12.86 -29.52 -11.61
CA THR A 270 12.67 -29.04 -10.23
C THR A 270 12.25 -27.58 -10.13
N ASP A 271 12.69 -26.73 -11.07
CA ASP A 271 12.39 -25.29 -11.08
C ASP A 271 12.34 -24.78 -12.55
N PRO A 272 11.16 -24.84 -13.20
CA PRO A 272 11.01 -24.47 -14.61
C PRO A 272 11.39 -23.02 -14.91
N LEU A 273 11.21 -22.12 -13.95
CA LEU A 273 11.54 -20.70 -14.09
C LEU A 273 13.07 -20.49 -14.09
N LYS A 274 13.79 -21.07 -13.12
CA LYS A 274 15.26 -21.02 -13.11
C LYS A 274 15.87 -21.75 -14.31
N ALA A 275 15.31 -22.89 -14.71
CA ALA A 275 15.75 -23.60 -15.90
C ALA A 275 15.62 -22.74 -17.17
N THR A 276 14.51 -22.01 -17.30
CA THR A 276 14.29 -21.08 -18.41
C THR A 276 15.33 -19.97 -18.42
N ARG A 277 15.67 -19.38 -17.26
CA ARG A 277 16.73 -18.37 -17.14
C ARG A 277 18.07 -18.93 -17.63
N ILE A 278 18.50 -20.09 -17.13
CA ILE A 278 19.78 -20.71 -17.50
C ILE A 278 19.82 -21.04 -19.00
N LYS A 279 18.71 -21.51 -19.57
CA LYS A 279 18.59 -21.80 -21.01
C LYS A 279 18.89 -20.56 -21.87
N TYR A 280 18.35 -19.39 -21.52
CA TYR A 280 18.61 -18.15 -22.27
C TYR A 280 20.07 -17.71 -22.16
N VAL A 281 20.68 -17.80 -20.98
CA VAL A 281 22.11 -17.50 -20.81
C VAL A 281 22.98 -18.44 -21.65
N PHE A 282 22.69 -19.74 -21.61
CA PHE A 282 23.40 -20.73 -22.41
C PHE A 282 23.37 -20.39 -23.89
N TRP A 283 22.17 -20.14 -24.45
CA TRP A 283 22.04 -19.81 -25.87
C TRP A 283 22.69 -18.48 -26.24
N ALA A 284 22.56 -17.47 -25.38
CA ALA A 284 23.20 -16.19 -25.62
C ALA A 284 24.73 -16.36 -25.74
N PHE A 285 25.36 -17.03 -24.78
CA PHE A 285 26.80 -17.22 -24.78
C PHE A 285 27.28 -18.24 -25.84
N ALA A 286 26.45 -19.23 -26.19
CA ALA A 286 26.75 -20.14 -27.29
C ALA A 286 26.79 -19.41 -28.64
N VAL A 287 25.85 -18.50 -28.88
CA VAL A 287 25.87 -17.61 -30.06
C VAL A 287 27.04 -16.63 -29.97
N GLY A 288 27.29 -16.03 -28.82
CA GLY A 288 28.43 -15.13 -28.61
C GLY A 288 29.77 -15.80 -28.86
N TYR A 289 29.91 -17.10 -28.54
CA TYR A 289 31.14 -17.86 -28.81
C TYR A 289 31.43 -17.98 -30.31
N LEU A 290 30.42 -17.96 -31.19
CA LEU A 290 30.64 -17.94 -32.65
C LEU A 290 31.41 -16.70 -33.12
N ALA A 291 31.48 -15.65 -32.31
CA ALA A 291 32.32 -14.49 -32.58
C ALA A 291 33.82 -14.84 -32.62
N SER A 292 34.24 -16.00 -32.10
CA SER A 292 35.60 -16.52 -32.24
C SER A 292 35.98 -16.83 -33.69
N ILE A 293 35.04 -16.79 -34.63
CA ILE A 293 35.32 -16.89 -36.07
C ILE A 293 36.32 -15.82 -36.53
N ASP A 294 36.36 -14.68 -35.84
CA ASP A 294 37.29 -13.59 -36.12
C ASP A 294 38.77 -14.02 -35.95
N PHE A 295 39.07 -15.05 -35.15
CA PHE A 295 40.46 -15.54 -35.09
C PHE A 295 40.95 -16.10 -36.43
N ALA A 296 40.07 -16.49 -37.34
CA ALA A 296 40.43 -17.13 -38.59
C ALA A 296 41.21 -16.19 -39.54
N GLN A 297 40.92 -14.90 -39.50
CA GLN A 297 41.63 -13.84 -40.24
C GLN A 297 43.07 -13.68 -39.72
N SER A 298 43.35 -14.05 -38.46
CA SER A 298 44.73 -14.03 -37.93
C SER A 298 45.65 -15.05 -38.62
N TYR A 299 45.08 -15.98 -39.39
CA TYR A 299 45.77 -17.03 -40.12
C TYR A 299 45.75 -16.84 -41.65
N GLY A 300 45.30 -15.67 -42.14
CA GLY A 300 45.33 -15.37 -43.57
C GLY A 300 44.02 -15.63 -44.33
N LEU A 301 42.92 -15.99 -43.66
CA LEU A 301 41.63 -16.20 -44.35
C LEU A 301 40.94 -14.87 -44.68
N GLU A 302 40.60 -14.67 -45.95
CA GLU A 302 40.07 -13.41 -46.48
C GLU A 302 38.54 -13.40 -46.52
N PHE A 303 37.91 -13.19 -45.37
CA PHE A 303 36.49 -12.82 -45.28
C PHE A 303 36.27 -11.81 -44.16
N TYR A 304 35.27 -10.94 -44.33
CA TYR A 304 35.01 -9.86 -43.39
C TYR A 304 34.69 -10.42 -41.98
N PRO A 305 35.34 -9.93 -40.90
CA PRO A 305 35.11 -10.38 -39.53
C PRO A 305 33.67 -10.15 -39.09
N LEU A 306 32.95 -11.24 -38.78
CA LEU A 306 31.54 -11.23 -38.40
C LEU A 306 31.33 -11.29 -36.88
N GLY A 307 32.38 -11.18 -36.08
CA GLY A 307 32.29 -11.26 -34.62
C GLY A 307 31.35 -10.23 -34.01
N PHE A 308 31.34 -8.99 -34.52
CA PHE A 308 30.42 -7.94 -34.04
C PHE A 308 28.94 -8.34 -34.19
N PHE A 309 28.59 -9.08 -35.26
CA PHE A 309 27.23 -9.57 -35.48
C PHE A 309 26.81 -10.57 -34.40
N PHE A 310 27.65 -11.58 -34.13
CA PHE A 310 27.36 -12.55 -33.07
C PHE A 310 27.32 -11.91 -31.68
N VAL A 311 28.21 -10.94 -31.41
CA VAL A 311 28.19 -10.15 -30.16
C VAL A 311 26.90 -9.34 -30.04
N SER A 312 26.40 -8.75 -31.12
CA SER A 312 25.13 -8.00 -31.13
C SER A 312 23.92 -8.89 -30.80
N VAL A 313 23.91 -10.13 -31.32
CA VAL A 313 22.86 -11.11 -31.02
C VAL A 313 22.98 -11.58 -29.58
N TRP A 314 24.20 -11.82 -29.08
CA TRP A 314 24.46 -12.18 -27.69
C TRP A 314 23.95 -11.11 -26.72
N ILE A 315 24.38 -9.84 -26.88
CA ILE A 315 24.00 -8.76 -25.96
C ILE A 315 22.51 -8.46 -26.03
N SER A 316 21.88 -8.58 -27.20
CA SER A 316 20.43 -8.45 -27.36
C SER A 316 19.67 -9.56 -26.64
N THR A 317 20.16 -10.80 -26.73
CA THR A 317 19.55 -11.96 -26.06
C THR A 317 19.68 -11.84 -24.53
N VAL A 318 20.85 -11.42 -24.02
CA VAL A 318 21.06 -11.15 -22.59
C VAL A 318 20.14 -10.03 -22.11
N SER A 319 20.07 -8.91 -22.84
CA SER A 319 19.23 -7.77 -22.49
C SER A 319 17.75 -8.13 -22.45
N TYR A 320 17.27 -8.88 -23.44
CA TYR A 320 15.91 -9.41 -23.46
C TYR A 320 15.64 -10.35 -22.27
N ALA A 321 16.57 -11.25 -21.96
CA ALA A 321 16.41 -12.19 -20.84
C ALA A 321 16.40 -11.46 -19.48
N VAL A 322 17.21 -10.41 -19.31
CA VAL A 322 17.18 -9.54 -18.13
C VAL A 322 15.81 -8.90 -17.94
N VAL A 323 15.25 -8.31 -19.01
CA VAL A 323 13.97 -7.59 -18.95
C VAL A 323 12.76 -8.52 -18.79
N LYS A 324 12.70 -9.61 -19.57
CA LYS A 324 11.50 -10.46 -19.64
C LYS A 324 11.50 -11.59 -18.61
N HIS A 325 12.66 -12.15 -18.31
CA HIS A 325 12.78 -13.35 -17.48
C HIS A 325 13.44 -13.08 -16.12
N GLN A 326 13.66 -11.79 -15.77
CA GLN A 326 14.29 -11.35 -14.52
C GLN A 326 15.62 -12.08 -14.28
N LEU A 327 16.44 -12.22 -15.34
CA LEU A 327 17.64 -13.04 -15.36
C LEU A 327 18.55 -12.87 -14.14
N LEU A 328 18.64 -11.65 -13.61
CA LEU A 328 19.54 -11.24 -12.53
C LEU A 328 18.81 -10.74 -11.26
N ASP A 329 17.53 -11.09 -11.10
CA ASP A 329 16.63 -10.52 -10.07
C ASP A 329 16.58 -8.98 -10.11
N ILE A 330 16.78 -8.43 -11.31
CA ILE A 330 16.49 -7.04 -11.64
C ILE A 330 14.97 -6.99 -11.78
N SER A 331 14.30 -6.76 -10.66
CA SER A 331 12.87 -6.50 -10.65
C SER A 331 12.65 -5.18 -11.40
N VAL A 332 12.16 -5.26 -12.63
CA VAL A 332 11.62 -4.10 -13.36
C VAL A 332 10.29 -3.74 -12.69
N ILE A 333 10.36 -3.32 -11.43
CA ILE A 333 9.23 -2.77 -10.69
C ILE A 333 9.04 -1.37 -11.26
N THR A 334 8.19 -1.37 -12.28
CA THR A 334 7.22 -0.34 -12.60
C THR A 334 7.01 0.66 -11.46
N GLN A 335 7.26 1.94 -11.77
CA GLN A 335 6.73 3.17 -11.17
C GLN A 335 7.70 4.14 -10.44
N THR A 336 8.92 3.78 -10.02
CA THR A 336 9.75 4.75 -9.24
C THR A 336 11.25 4.83 -9.54
N LYS A 337 11.71 4.38 -10.72
CA LYS A 337 13.15 4.42 -11.03
C LYS A 337 13.47 5.07 -12.37
N ALA A 338 13.30 6.38 -12.47
CA ALA A 338 13.96 7.18 -13.52
C ALA A 338 15.48 7.36 -13.25
N ARG A 339 15.93 7.15 -11.99
CA ARG A 339 17.32 7.34 -11.55
C ARG A 339 18.37 6.44 -12.24
N PRO A 340 18.20 5.10 -12.37
CA PRO A 340 19.23 4.27 -13.00
C PRO A 340 19.38 4.54 -14.51
N TYR A 341 18.32 4.97 -15.19
CA TYR A 341 18.36 5.27 -16.63
C TYR A 341 19.12 6.57 -16.94
N ALA A 342 18.86 7.64 -16.17
CA ALA A 342 19.61 8.88 -16.30
C ALA A 342 21.11 8.67 -15.98
N GLN A 343 21.42 7.82 -15.00
CA GLN A 343 22.80 7.45 -14.64
C GLN A 343 23.48 6.64 -15.75
N ALA A 344 22.79 5.65 -16.34
CA ALA A 344 23.32 4.89 -17.47
C ALA A 344 23.57 5.79 -18.69
N LEU A 345 22.66 6.70 -19.00
CA LEU A 345 22.81 7.67 -20.09
C LEU A 345 24.03 8.58 -19.87
N THR A 346 24.17 9.13 -18.66
CA THR A 346 25.31 9.99 -18.29
C THR A 346 26.64 9.25 -18.43
N LEU A 347 26.68 7.97 -18.04
CA LEU A 347 27.89 7.15 -18.13
C LEU A 347 28.23 6.75 -19.57
N ILE A 348 27.24 6.52 -20.42
CA ILE A 348 27.45 6.31 -21.86
C ILE A 348 28.06 7.57 -22.48
N THR A 349 27.54 8.75 -22.15
CA THR A 349 28.09 10.04 -22.59
C THR A 349 29.51 10.25 -22.06
N LEU A 350 29.78 9.93 -20.80
CA LEU A 350 31.11 10.04 -20.19
C LEU A 350 32.12 9.08 -20.81
N PHE A 351 31.72 7.82 -21.07
CA PHE A 351 32.55 6.82 -21.75
C PHE A 351 32.87 7.27 -23.18
N TYR A 352 31.89 7.83 -23.88
CA TYR A 352 32.09 8.35 -25.23
C TYR A 352 33.00 9.58 -25.25
N PHE A 353 32.84 10.50 -24.29
CA PHE A 353 33.76 11.63 -24.11
C PHE A 353 35.18 11.16 -23.81
N ALA A 354 35.35 10.15 -22.94
CA ALA A 354 36.65 9.54 -22.67
C ALA A 354 37.25 8.90 -23.93
N THR A 355 36.41 8.26 -24.76
CA THR A 355 36.84 7.67 -26.03
C THR A 355 37.32 8.74 -27.01
N LEU A 356 36.61 9.86 -27.14
CA LEU A 356 37.02 10.98 -27.98
C LEU A 356 38.29 11.68 -27.47
N MET A 357 38.44 11.80 -26.14
CA MET A 357 39.68 12.31 -25.53
C MET A 357 40.86 11.37 -25.77
N LEU A 358 40.64 10.06 -25.70
CA LEU A 358 41.67 9.07 -25.98
C LEU A 358 42.06 9.13 -27.46
N ILE A 359 41.09 9.19 -28.38
CA ILE A 359 41.33 9.43 -29.81
C ILE A 359 42.14 10.73 -30.00
N ARG A 360 41.75 11.84 -29.36
CA ARG A 360 42.50 13.13 -29.41
C ARG A 360 43.97 12.97 -29.04
N VAL A 361 44.26 12.29 -27.92
CA VAL A 361 45.64 12.08 -27.44
C VAL A 361 46.48 11.30 -28.46
N PHE A 362 45.86 10.39 -29.21
CA PHE A 362 46.57 9.52 -30.16
C PHE A 362 46.54 10.00 -31.61
N THR A 363 45.59 10.85 -32.03
CA THR A 363 45.42 11.27 -33.45
C THR A 363 45.75 12.73 -33.73
N GLY A 364 45.68 13.63 -32.73
CA GLY A 364 46.13 15.02 -32.85
C GLY A 364 45.29 16.00 -33.71
N SER A 365 44.15 15.58 -34.29
CA SER A 365 43.30 16.46 -35.13
C SER A 365 42.38 17.40 -34.31
N MET A 366 41.92 18.51 -34.91
CA MET A 366 41.27 19.65 -34.21
C MET A 366 39.75 19.81 -34.45
N GLU A 367 39.10 18.98 -35.27
CA GLU A 367 37.66 19.12 -35.59
C GLU A 367 36.70 18.54 -34.50
N TYR A 368 37.21 18.27 -33.30
CA TYR A 368 36.44 17.64 -32.21
C TYR A 368 35.63 18.61 -31.35
N LEU A 369 35.80 19.93 -31.52
CA LEU A 369 34.91 20.92 -30.90
C LEU A 369 33.46 20.72 -31.41
N LEU A 370 33.30 20.48 -32.71
CA LEU A 370 32.02 20.22 -33.34
C LEU A 370 31.41 18.89 -32.84
N ALA A 371 32.24 17.84 -32.71
CA ALA A 371 31.81 16.57 -32.12
C ALA A 371 31.35 16.74 -30.66
N GLY A 372 32.10 17.49 -29.85
CA GLY A 372 31.74 17.80 -28.46
C GLY A 372 30.44 18.59 -28.35
N ILE A 373 30.24 19.59 -29.22
CA ILE A 373 29.01 20.39 -29.28
C ILE A 373 27.83 19.50 -29.71
N LEU A 374 28.01 18.63 -30.71
CA LEU A 374 26.97 17.69 -31.14
C LEU A 374 26.60 16.73 -30.00
N ILE A 375 27.55 16.20 -29.25
CA ILE A 375 27.24 15.31 -28.12
C ILE A 375 26.51 16.06 -27.01
N ALA A 376 26.98 17.24 -26.63
CA ALA A 376 26.35 18.05 -25.59
C ALA A 376 24.90 18.40 -25.99
N THR A 377 24.69 18.82 -27.23
CA THR A 377 23.36 19.15 -27.76
C THR A 377 22.45 17.92 -27.84
N PHE A 378 22.96 16.77 -28.26
CA PHE A 378 22.17 15.54 -28.33
C PHE A 378 21.93 14.88 -26.97
N SER A 379 22.81 15.04 -25.98
CA SER A 379 22.56 14.65 -24.58
C SER A 379 21.45 15.50 -23.97
N ILE A 380 21.47 16.81 -24.18
CA ILE A 380 20.39 17.73 -23.78
C ILE A 380 19.09 17.36 -24.53
N LEU A 381 19.19 17.02 -25.82
CA LEU A 381 18.04 16.58 -26.62
C LEU A 381 17.47 15.25 -26.11
N ALA A 382 18.32 14.29 -25.74
CA ALA A 382 17.90 13.01 -25.17
C ALA A 382 17.17 13.19 -23.84
N GLU A 383 17.67 14.04 -22.94
CA GLU A 383 16.99 14.38 -21.68
C GLU A 383 15.65 15.08 -21.92
N SER A 384 15.61 16.03 -22.86
CA SER A 384 14.39 16.75 -23.20
C SER A 384 13.36 15.86 -23.92
N LEU A 385 13.79 14.88 -24.72
CA LEU A 385 12.94 13.86 -25.33
C LEU A 385 12.34 12.92 -24.28
N GLU A 386 13.09 12.56 -23.23
CA GLU A 386 12.56 11.77 -22.10
C GLU A 386 11.56 12.57 -21.26
N TYR A 387 11.82 13.86 -21.03
CA TYR A 387 10.84 14.77 -20.42
C TYR A 387 9.58 14.90 -21.28
N LEU A 388 9.76 15.11 -22.59
CA LEU A 388 8.67 15.24 -23.56
C LEU A 388 7.88 13.94 -23.67
N ARG A 389 8.54 12.78 -23.60
CA ARG A 389 7.92 11.44 -23.55
C ARG A 389 6.96 11.36 -22.37
N LYS A 390 7.41 11.65 -21.15
CA LYS A 390 6.56 11.60 -19.95
C LYS A 390 5.35 12.52 -20.10
N LYS A 391 5.56 13.72 -20.62
CA LYS A 391 4.49 14.70 -20.84
C LYS A 391 3.51 14.24 -21.92
N LEU A 392 3.99 13.64 -23.02
CA LEU A 392 3.15 13.03 -24.04
C LEU A 392 2.41 11.81 -23.51
N GLU A 393 3.04 10.96 -22.70
CA GLU A 393 2.38 9.82 -22.05
C GLU A 393 1.26 10.27 -21.12
N GLU A 394 1.47 11.34 -20.36
CA GLU A 394 0.43 11.95 -19.54
C GLU A 394 -0.70 12.54 -20.39
N VAL A 395 -0.37 13.29 -21.45
CA VAL A 395 -1.37 13.96 -22.30
C VAL A 395 -2.15 12.94 -23.14
N VAL A 396 -1.46 12.00 -23.79
CA VAL A 396 -2.06 10.92 -24.58
C VAL A 396 -2.80 9.94 -23.67
N GLY A 397 -2.26 9.64 -22.48
CA GLY A 397 -2.94 8.89 -21.44
C GLY A 397 -4.28 9.52 -21.06
N LYS A 398 -4.27 10.84 -20.80
CA LYS A 398 -5.48 11.63 -20.50
C LYS A 398 -6.44 11.76 -21.69
N ALA A 399 -5.92 11.82 -22.92
CA ALA A 399 -6.72 12.03 -24.13
C ALA A 399 -7.32 10.74 -24.71
N LEU A 400 -6.58 9.61 -24.67
CA LEU A 400 -7.00 8.31 -25.22
C LEU A 400 -7.62 7.37 -24.17
N PHE A 401 -7.27 7.49 -22.88
CA PHE A 401 -7.73 6.59 -21.81
C PHE A 401 -8.40 7.33 -20.65
N LYS A 402 -9.18 8.37 -20.98
CA LYS A 402 -9.88 9.25 -20.01
C LYS A 402 -10.72 8.48 -18.97
N GLU A 403 -11.33 7.36 -19.36
CA GLU A 403 -12.10 6.48 -18.47
C GLU A 403 -11.23 5.74 -17.45
N LYS A 404 -9.98 5.37 -17.80
CA LYS A 404 -9.10 4.53 -16.97
C LYS A 404 -8.38 5.32 -15.87
N TYR A 405 -7.99 6.57 -16.16
CA TYR A 405 -7.33 7.44 -15.16
C TYR A 405 -8.32 7.89 -14.08
N ASN A 406 -9.55 8.24 -14.47
CA ASN A 406 -10.61 8.59 -13.52
C ASN A 406 -10.99 7.39 -12.62
N ALA A 407 -10.99 6.15 -13.13
CA ALA A 407 -11.31 4.97 -12.33
C ALA A 407 -10.29 4.75 -11.19
N TYR A 408 -8.99 4.98 -11.41
CA TYR A 408 -7.96 4.82 -10.37
C TYR A 408 -7.98 5.92 -9.30
N GLU A 409 -8.19 7.19 -9.67
CA GLU A 409 -8.40 8.27 -8.70
C GLU A 409 -9.68 8.04 -7.89
N THR A 410 -10.74 7.58 -8.55
CA THR A 410 -12.01 7.25 -7.88
C THR A 410 -11.86 6.05 -6.94
N LEU A 411 -11.11 5.02 -7.31
CA LEU A 411 -10.81 3.87 -6.45
C LEU A 411 -10.06 4.29 -5.18
N THR A 412 -9.08 5.18 -5.33
CA THR A 412 -8.28 5.69 -4.21
C THR A 412 -9.12 6.56 -3.28
N ALA A 413 -9.96 7.43 -3.85
CA ALA A 413 -10.91 8.25 -3.09
C ALA A 413 -11.93 7.38 -2.35
N PHE A 414 -12.52 6.39 -3.01
CA PHE A 414 -13.49 5.46 -2.43
C PHE A 414 -12.89 4.64 -1.27
N SER A 415 -11.69 4.08 -1.45
CA SER A 415 -10.98 3.34 -0.41
C SER A 415 -10.73 4.22 0.83
N LYS A 416 -10.34 5.49 0.63
CA LYS A 416 -10.11 6.44 1.72
C LYS A 416 -11.39 6.80 2.46
N THR A 417 -12.50 7.03 1.75
CA THR A 417 -13.80 7.35 2.36
C THR A 417 -14.33 6.19 3.20
N MET A 418 -14.27 4.95 2.71
CA MET A 418 -14.81 3.78 3.43
C MET A 418 -14.15 3.52 4.78
N VAL A 419 -12.85 3.78 4.92
CA VAL A 419 -12.13 3.56 6.19
C VAL A 419 -12.51 4.60 7.26
N THR A 420 -13.04 5.76 6.85
CA THR A 420 -13.41 6.83 7.79
C THR A 420 -14.81 6.69 8.38
N ILE A 421 -15.70 5.93 7.74
CA ILE A 421 -17.10 5.76 8.18
C ILE A 421 -17.19 4.53 9.08
N LEU A 422 -17.42 4.74 10.37
CA LEU A 422 -17.60 3.66 11.36
C LEU A 422 -19.06 3.26 11.58
N ASP A 423 -20.02 4.08 11.14
CA ASP A 423 -21.45 3.77 11.21
C ASP A 423 -21.84 2.83 10.08
N LEU A 424 -22.34 1.64 10.44
CA LEU A 424 -22.65 0.56 9.49
C LEU A 424 -23.68 1.00 8.45
N LYS A 425 -24.72 1.75 8.86
CA LYS A 425 -25.79 2.19 7.94
C LYS A 425 -25.28 3.21 6.93
N SER A 426 -24.54 4.21 7.39
CA SER A 426 -23.95 5.23 6.53
C SER A 426 -22.94 4.62 5.56
N LEU A 427 -22.15 3.64 6.03
CA LEU A 427 -21.17 2.94 5.21
C LEU A 427 -21.82 2.11 4.09
N THR A 428 -22.88 1.36 4.39
CA THR A 428 -23.56 0.51 3.40
C THR A 428 -24.26 1.34 2.31
N GLU A 429 -24.85 2.48 2.69
CA GLU A 429 -25.43 3.45 1.74
C GLU A 429 -24.37 4.06 0.83
N GLU A 430 -23.20 4.44 1.36
CA GLU A 430 -22.12 5.06 0.59
C GLU A 430 -21.43 4.05 -0.37
N ILE A 431 -21.27 2.80 0.06
CA ILE A 431 -20.75 1.70 -0.78
C ILE A 431 -21.63 1.52 -2.01
N ILE A 432 -22.95 1.37 -1.81
CA ILE A 432 -23.88 1.19 -2.93
C ILE A 432 -23.89 2.42 -3.84
N ARG A 433 -23.98 3.63 -3.26
CA ARG A 433 -24.01 4.87 -4.03
C ARG A 433 -22.78 4.97 -4.94
N THR A 434 -21.60 4.66 -4.41
CA THR A 434 -20.37 4.72 -5.19
C THR A 434 -20.32 3.64 -6.26
N LEU A 435 -20.68 2.39 -5.94
CA LEU A 435 -20.71 1.30 -6.92
C LEU A 435 -21.66 1.62 -8.09
N VAL A 436 -22.84 2.15 -7.81
CA VAL A 436 -23.82 2.57 -8.83
C VAL A 436 -23.27 3.70 -9.71
N ASN A 437 -22.70 4.75 -9.09
CA ASN A 437 -22.17 5.91 -9.81
C ASN A 437 -20.95 5.57 -10.68
N VAL A 438 -20.03 4.75 -10.17
CA VAL A 438 -18.79 4.40 -10.87
C VAL A 438 -19.04 3.43 -12.01
N LEU A 439 -19.93 2.46 -11.80
CA LEU A 439 -20.16 1.39 -12.77
C LEU A 439 -21.32 1.67 -13.72
N GLY A 440 -22.12 2.70 -13.43
CA GLY A 440 -23.30 3.06 -14.22
C GLY A 440 -24.42 2.02 -14.13
N ALA A 441 -24.52 1.29 -13.02
CA ALA A 441 -25.60 0.32 -12.79
C ALA A 441 -26.95 1.05 -12.63
N ARG A 442 -28.06 0.45 -13.08
CA ARG A 442 -29.41 1.00 -12.82
C ARG A 442 -29.87 0.77 -11.40
N ALA A 443 -29.46 -0.35 -10.81
CA ALA A 443 -29.81 -0.72 -9.46
C ALA A 443 -28.70 -1.53 -8.79
N ALA A 444 -28.67 -1.48 -7.47
CA ALA A 444 -27.79 -2.30 -6.65
C ALA A 444 -28.42 -2.61 -5.28
N ALA A 445 -28.10 -3.78 -4.73
CA ALA A 445 -28.57 -4.22 -3.42
C ALA A 445 -27.44 -4.92 -2.65
N LEU A 446 -27.24 -4.52 -1.40
CA LEU A 446 -26.21 -5.05 -0.51
C LEU A 446 -26.85 -5.86 0.61
N TYR A 447 -26.44 -7.11 0.74
CA TYR A 447 -26.88 -8.04 1.78
C TYR A 447 -25.74 -8.32 2.73
N LEU A 448 -25.99 -8.19 4.03
CA LEU A 448 -25.04 -8.49 5.10
C LEU A 448 -25.55 -9.62 5.97
N LEU A 449 -24.65 -10.43 6.51
CA LEU A 449 -25.00 -11.49 7.44
C LEU A 449 -25.51 -10.90 8.76
N ASP A 450 -26.74 -11.25 9.14
CA ASP A 450 -27.27 -11.03 10.49
C ASP A 450 -26.97 -12.27 11.34
N PRO A 451 -26.02 -12.19 12.30
CA PRO A 451 -25.62 -13.34 13.11
C PRO A 451 -26.74 -13.83 14.06
N GLU A 452 -27.69 -12.97 14.45
CA GLU A 452 -28.81 -13.38 15.32
C GLU A 452 -29.84 -14.22 14.53
N LYS A 453 -30.01 -13.92 13.25
CA LYS A 453 -30.99 -14.61 12.38
C LYS A 453 -30.38 -15.74 11.54
N GLY A 454 -29.06 -15.85 11.46
CA GLY A 454 -28.36 -16.83 10.62
C GLY A 454 -28.62 -16.66 9.13
N ALA A 455 -28.95 -15.44 8.69
CA ALA A 455 -29.36 -15.15 7.32
C ALA A 455 -28.78 -13.82 6.82
N TYR A 456 -28.53 -13.72 5.53
CA TYR A 456 -28.18 -12.48 4.86
C TYR A 456 -29.44 -11.65 4.64
N VAL A 457 -29.40 -10.42 5.16
CA VAL A 457 -30.53 -9.48 5.15
C VAL A 457 -30.13 -8.24 4.36
N LEU A 458 -31.09 -7.66 3.65
CA LEU A 458 -30.87 -6.42 2.91
C LEU A 458 -30.45 -5.30 3.85
N SER A 459 -29.25 -4.75 3.63
CA SER A 459 -28.69 -3.66 4.43
C SER A 459 -28.87 -2.30 3.74
N ALA A 460 -28.71 -2.25 2.42
CA ALA A 460 -28.94 -1.06 1.62
C ALA A 460 -29.38 -1.45 0.19
N SER A 461 -30.10 -0.55 -0.50
CA SER A 461 -30.42 -0.68 -1.92
C SER A 461 -30.56 0.69 -2.59
N LEU A 462 -30.32 0.75 -3.90
CA LEU A 462 -30.49 1.94 -4.73
C LEU A 462 -31.04 1.53 -6.10
N GLY A 463 -32.08 2.22 -6.61
CA GLY A 463 -32.63 1.99 -7.95
C GLY A 463 -33.56 0.78 -8.12
N GLN A 464 -33.92 0.05 -7.05
CA GLN A 464 -34.86 -1.08 -7.04
C GLN A 464 -36.08 -0.78 -6.15
N GLU A 465 -37.27 -1.31 -6.50
CA GLU A 465 -38.47 -1.14 -5.67
C GLU A 465 -38.32 -1.82 -4.29
N PRO A 466 -38.52 -1.11 -3.17
CA PRO A 466 -38.17 -1.61 -1.84
C PRO A 466 -38.97 -2.82 -1.35
N GLU A 467 -40.23 -2.99 -1.73
CA GLU A 467 -41.13 -3.96 -1.08
C GLU A 467 -40.86 -5.42 -1.47
N GLY A 468 -40.52 -5.70 -2.73
CA GLY A 468 -40.18 -7.05 -3.18
C GLY A 468 -38.80 -7.53 -2.73
N VAL A 469 -37.81 -6.62 -2.66
CA VAL A 469 -36.40 -6.92 -2.33
C VAL A 469 -36.16 -6.99 -0.82
N LYS A 470 -36.89 -6.20 -0.01
CA LYS A 470 -36.82 -6.25 1.47
C LYS A 470 -37.34 -7.57 2.06
N ALA A 471 -38.25 -8.26 1.35
CA ALA A 471 -38.82 -9.52 1.80
C ALA A 471 -37.86 -10.71 1.63
N MET A 472 -36.83 -10.58 0.79
CA MET A 472 -35.88 -11.67 0.52
C MET A 472 -34.82 -11.74 1.63
N LYS A 473 -34.85 -12.84 2.38
CA LYS A 473 -33.81 -13.22 3.35
C LYS A 473 -33.19 -14.52 2.89
N PHE A 474 -31.87 -14.56 2.84
CA PHE A 474 -31.14 -15.74 2.39
C PHE A 474 -30.51 -16.43 3.57
N LYS A 475 -30.95 -17.65 3.90
CA LYS A 475 -30.25 -18.42 4.92
C LYS A 475 -28.83 -18.75 4.46
N GLN A 476 -27.89 -18.94 5.39
CA GLN A 476 -26.52 -19.33 5.04
C GLN A 476 -26.46 -20.62 4.21
N GLU A 477 -27.44 -21.52 4.39
CA GLU A 477 -27.50 -22.78 3.67
C GLU A 477 -28.06 -22.65 2.25
N GLU A 478 -28.61 -21.52 1.85
CA GLU A 478 -29.16 -21.35 0.50
C GLU A 478 -28.07 -21.39 -0.58
N VAL A 479 -28.44 -21.85 -1.78
CA VAL A 479 -27.49 -22.23 -2.83
C VAL A 479 -26.56 -21.08 -3.20
N LEU A 480 -27.08 -19.86 -3.33
CA LEU A 480 -26.30 -18.67 -3.67
C LEU A 480 -25.27 -18.32 -2.58
N ALA A 481 -25.72 -18.18 -1.33
CA ALA A 481 -24.85 -17.83 -0.21
C ALA A 481 -23.74 -18.87 -0.01
N ARG A 482 -24.10 -20.16 -0.08
CA ARG A 482 -23.16 -21.28 0.05
C ARG A 482 -22.14 -21.31 -1.09
N TYR A 483 -22.57 -21.03 -2.33
CA TYR A 483 -21.68 -20.99 -3.48
C TYR A 483 -20.70 -19.83 -3.38
N LEU A 484 -21.19 -18.62 -3.08
CA LEU A 484 -20.35 -17.43 -2.93
C LEU A 484 -19.30 -17.60 -1.82
N ALA A 485 -19.68 -18.23 -0.69
CA ALA A 485 -18.76 -18.52 0.41
C ALA A 485 -17.66 -19.52 0.02
N ARG A 486 -17.99 -20.51 -0.83
CA ARG A 486 -17.06 -21.58 -1.26
C ARG A 486 -16.13 -21.15 -2.39
N VAL A 487 -16.67 -20.50 -3.42
CA VAL A 487 -15.94 -20.23 -4.67
C VAL A 487 -15.26 -18.87 -4.65
N GLN A 488 -15.84 -17.90 -3.93
CA GLN A 488 -15.21 -16.59 -3.68
C GLN A 488 -14.90 -15.77 -4.94
N ILE A 489 -15.64 -16.01 -6.03
CA ILE A 489 -15.53 -15.28 -7.30
C ILE A 489 -16.78 -14.43 -7.55
N ILE A 490 -16.62 -13.37 -8.34
CA ILE A 490 -17.74 -12.59 -8.86
C ILE A 490 -18.55 -13.47 -9.81
N LEU A 491 -19.86 -13.55 -9.60
CA LEU A 491 -20.77 -14.28 -10.48
C LEU A 491 -21.34 -13.34 -11.53
N VAL A 492 -21.23 -13.73 -12.80
CA VAL A 492 -21.85 -13.02 -13.92
C VAL A 492 -22.97 -13.90 -14.49
N ARG A 493 -24.19 -13.37 -14.53
CA ARG A 493 -25.38 -14.13 -14.94
C ARG A 493 -25.22 -14.72 -16.35
N GLU A 494 -24.69 -13.94 -17.29
CA GLU A 494 -24.51 -14.37 -18.68
C GLU A 494 -23.51 -15.53 -18.82
N GLU A 495 -22.43 -15.54 -18.03
CA GLU A 495 -21.45 -16.64 -18.03
C GLU A 495 -22.09 -17.96 -17.57
N LEU A 496 -23.00 -17.88 -16.59
CA LEU A 496 -23.78 -19.02 -16.09
C LEU A 496 -24.84 -19.49 -17.10
N GLU A 497 -25.40 -18.58 -17.91
CA GLU A 497 -26.37 -18.94 -18.97
C GLU A 497 -25.71 -19.68 -20.14
N HIS A 498 -24.42 -19.43 -20.39
CA HIS A 498 -23.71 -19.97 -21.55
C HIS A 498 -22.81 -21.19 -21.25
N SER A 499 -22.59 -21.54 -19.99
CA SER A 499 -21.69 -22.64 -19.58
C SER A 499 -22.34 -24.05 -19.63
N GLY A 500 -23.12 -24.39 -20.66
CA GLY A 500 -23.98 -25.60 -20.74
C GLY A 500 -23.44 -26.86 -20.03
N GLU A 501 -24.21 -27.51 -19.14
CA GLU A 501 -25.16 -28.58 -19.50
C GLU A 501 -26.48 -28.57 -18.64
N LEU A 502 -26.72 -27.55 -17.80
CA LEU A 502 -27.90 -27.46 -16.92
C LEU A 502 -28.48 -26.02 -16.74
N ALA A 503 -28.33 -25.15 -17.75
CA ALA A 503 -28.66 -23.72 -17.66
C ALA A 503 -30.14 -23.38 -17.34
N ALA A 504 -31.09 -24.32 -17.47
CA ALA A 504 -32.52 -24.07 -17.20
C ALA A 504 -32.97 -24.42 -15.76
N THR A 505 -32.20 -25.23 -15.02
CA THR A 505 -32.55 -25.77 -13.69
C THR A 505 -31.55 -25.41 -12.60
N ASP A 506 -30.52 -24.61 -12.89
CA ASP A 506 -29.55 -24.16 -11.89
C ASP A 506 -30.22 -23.22 -10.85
N PRO A 507 -30.28 -23.61 -9.57
CA PRO A 507 -30.82 -22.76 -8.51
C PRO A 507 -30.08 -21.42 -8.37
N LEU A 508 -28.81 -21.33 -8.79
CA LEU A 508 -28.04 -20.08 -8.80
C LEU A 508 -28.58 -19.11 -9.83
N LEU A 509 -28.84 -19.59 -11.05
CA LEU A 509 -29.37 -18.75 -12.12
C LEU A 509 -30.78 -18.27 -11.79
N HIS A 510 -31.60 -19.14 -11.19
CA HIS A 510 -32.92 -18.76 -10.71
C HIS A 510 -32.84 -17.67 -9.63
N ALA A 511 -31.93 -17.80 -8.65
CA ALA A 511 -31.73 -16.79 -7.62
C ALA A 511 -31.31 -15.43 -8.21
N LEU A 512 -30.35 -15.41 -9.14
CA LEU A 512 -29.91 -14.17 -9.81
C LEU A 512 -31.03 -13.52 -10.63
N LYS A 513 -31.86 -14.31 -11.32
CA LYS A 513 -33.03 -13.81 -12.07
C LYS A 513 -34.07 -13.19 -11.16
N THR A 514 -34.41 -13.84 -10.05
CA THR A 514 -35.39 -13.35 -9.07
C THR A 514 -34.95 -12.03 -8.42
N MET A 515 -33.65 -11.82 -8.24
CA MET A 515 -33.09 -10.56 -7.70
C MET A 515 -32.82 -9.49 -8.77
N GLU A 516 -33.14 -9.77 -10.03
CA GLU A 516 -32.79 -8.92 -11.19
C GLU A 516 -31.29 -8.57 -11.25
N ALA A 517 -30.44 -9.47 -10.76
CA ALA A 517 -29.00 -9.29 -10.70
C ALA A 517 -28.34 -9.77 -11.99
N GLU A 518 -27.52 -8.91 -12.60
CA GLU A 518 -26.60 -9.30 -13.68
C GLU A 518 -25.25 -9.75 -13.15
N VAL A 519 -24.79 -9.12 -12.06
CA VAL A 519 -23.53 -9.43 -11.39
C VAL A 519 -23.77 -9.56 -9.89
N SER A 520 -23.21 -10.60 -9.27
CA SER A 520 -23.20 -10.77 -7.81
C SER A 520 -21.77 -10.84 -7.29
N ILE A 521 -21.45 -9.93 -6.38
CA ILE A 521 -20.10 -9.67 -5.90
C ILE A 521 -20.01 -10.15 -4.44
N PRO A 522 -19.20 -11.17 -4.13
CA PRO A 522 -18.99 -11.57 -2.75
C PRO A 522 -18.10 -10.56 -2.02
N LEU A 523 -18.46 -10.21 -0.78
CA LEU A 523 -17.67 -9.37 0.11
C LEU A 523 -16.98 -10.27 1.14
N ILE A 524 -15.70 -10.54 0.92
CA ILE A 524 -14.94 -11.52 1.68
C ILE A 524 -13.80 -10.85 2.42
N ASN A 525 -13.71 -11.12 3.71
CA ASN A 525 -12.53 -10.77 4.50
C ASN A 525 -12.06 -12.01 5.26
N LYS A 526 -10.74 -12.23 5.33
CA LYS A 526 -10.12 -13.38 6.04
C LYS A 526 -10.76 -14.74 5.69
N GLY A 527 -11.16 -14.93 4.43
CA GLY A 527 -11.80 -16.17 3.94
C GLY A 527 -13.26 -16.38 4.37
N ARG A 528 -13.88 -15.40 5.05
CA ARG A 528 -15.29 -15.42 5.46
C ARG A 528 -16.12 -14.49 4.57
N LEU A 529 -17.28 -14.97 4.11
CA LEU A 529 -18.28 -14.14 3.43
C LEU A 529 -18.99 -13.26 4.48
N ILE A 530 -18.78 -11.95 4.40
CA ILE A 530 -19.46 -10.96 5.26
C ILE A 530 -20.84 -10.63 4.69
N GLY A 531 -20.92 -10.59 3.36
CA GLY A 531 -22.09 -10.21 2.62
C GLY A 531 -21.87 -10.34 1.12
N PHE A 532 -22.84 -9.93 0.33
CA PHE A 532 -22.71 -9.86 -1.12
C PHE A 532 -23.50 -8.67 -1.68
N CYS A 533 -22.99 -8.11 -2.78
CA CYS A 533 -23.60 -7.00 -3.49
C CYS A 533 -24.09 -7.46 -4.86
N ASN A 534 -25.36 -7.25 -5.15
CA ASN A 534 -25.94 -7.51 -6.45
C ASN A 534 -26.02 -6.21 -7.25
N LEU A 535 -25.63 -6.27 -8.52
CA LEU A 535 -25.76 -5.19 -9.47
C LEU A 535 -26.74 -5.60 -10.58
N GLY A 536 -27.68 -4.70 -10.88
CA GLY A 536 -28.58 -4.84 -12.02
C GLY A 536 -27.93 -4.42 -13.34
N SER A 537 -28.74 -4.35 -14.39
CA SER A 537 -28.30 -3.90 -15.73
C SER A 537 -27.69 -2.51 -15.74
N ARG A 538 -26.75 -2.25 -16.65
CA ARG A 538 -26.19 -0.90 -16.83
C ARG A 538 -27.24 0.06 -17.40
N ALA A 539 -27.13 1.34 -17.06
CA ALA A 539 -28.03 2.39 -17.53
C ALA A 539 -28.12 2.46 -19.07
N ASN A 540 -26.98 2.24 -19.73
CA ASN A 540 -26.81 2.21 -21.18
C ASN A 540 -27.08 0.84 -21.83
N LEU A 541 -27.57 -0.16 -21.08
CA LEU A 541 -27.84 -1.53 -21.53
C LEU A 541 -26.63 -2.29 -22.10
N SER A 542 -25.40 -1.82 -21.84
CA SER A 542 -24.18 -2.56 -22.19
C SER A 542 -23.80 -3.57 -21.10
N MET A 543 -23.10 -4.63 -21.49
CA MET A 543 -22.55 -5.62 -20.54
C MET A 543 -21.46 -5.00 -19.66
N TYR A 544 -21.22 -5.59 -18.49
CA TYR A 544 -20.04 -5.32 -17.68
C TYR A 544 -18.80 -5.89 -18.37
N SER A 545 -17.78 -5.06 -18.61
CA SER A 545 -16.53 -5.48 -19.25
C SER A 545 -15.62 -6.21 -18.25
N HIS A 546 -14.62 -6.96 -18.74
CA HIS A 546 -13.57 -7.52 -17.87
C HIS A 546 -12.83 -6.46 -17.04
N GLU A 547 -12.78 -5.22 -17.53
CA GLU A 547 -12.15 -4.11 -16.82
C GLU A 547 -13.02 -3.63 -15.66
N ASP A 548 -14.35 -3.60 -15.85
CA ASP A 548 -15.32 -3.34 -14.78
C ASP A 548 -15.27 -4.43 -13.70
N LEU A 549 -15.15 -5.71 -14.10
CA LEU A 549 -15.05 -6.85 -13.17
C LEU A 549 -13.76 -6.82 -12.33
N ASN A 550 -12.62 -6.48 -12.93
CA ASN A 550 -11.35 -6.32 -12.20
C ASN A 550 -11.41 -5.14 -11.21
N LEU A 551 -12.07 -4.05 -11.59
CA LEU A 551 -12.30 -2.91 -10.69
C LEU A 551 -13.18 -3.34 -9.52
N LEU A 552 -14.27 -4.08 -9.80
CA LEU A 552 -15.19 -4.63 -8.80
C LEU A 552 -14.49 -5.54 -7.80
N GLU A 553 -13.57 -6.39 -8.24
CA GLU A 553 -12.80 -7.26 -7.35
C GLU A 553 -11.94 -6.46 -6.37
N THR A 554 -11.36 -5.35 -6.83
CA THR A 554 -10.54 -4.48 -5.97
C THR A 554 -11.42 -3.68 -4.99
N LEU A 555 -12.55 -3.18 -5.46
CA LEU A 555 -13.52 -2.43 -4.64
C LEU A 555 -14.18 -3.32 -3.59
N SER A 556 -14.52 -4.56 -3.94
CA SER A 556 -15.19 -5.52 -3.05
C SER A 556 -14.30 -5.89 -1.86
N GLN A 557 -12.99 -6.06 -2.07
CA GLN A 557 -12.04 -6.32 -0.99
C GLN A 557 -11.96 -5.14 -0.01
N SER A 558 -11.87 -3.91 -0.51
CA SER A 558 -11.83 -2.71 0.34
C SER A 558 -13.14 -2.52 1.12
N ALA A 559 -14.28 -2.74 0.46
CA ALA A 559 -15.61 -2.66 1.08
C ALA A 559 -15.80 -3.75 2.14
N ALA A 560 -15.36 -4.99 1.86
CA ALA A 560 -15.42 -6.09 2.81
C ALA A 560 -14.64 -5.78 4.09
N ILE A 561 -13.43 -5.23 3.98
CA ILE A 561 -12.61 -4.83 5.14
C ILE A 561 -13.31 -3.73 5.96
N ALA A 562 -13.83 -2.70 5.30
CA ALA A 562 -14.50 -1.59 5.98
C ALA A 562 -15.78 -2.07 6.71
N LEU A 563 -16.58 -2.92 6.06
CA LEU A 563 -17.79 -3.50 6.65
C LEU A 563 -17.46 -4.41 7.84
N ASP A 564 -16.43 -5.25 7.74
CA ASP A 564 -15.98 -6.08 8.87
C ASP A 564 -15.59 -5.21 10.06
N ASN A 565 -14.85 -4.12 9.81
CA ASN A 565 -14.44 -3.18 10.85
C ASN A 565 -15.63 -2.46 11.49
N ALA A 566 -16.62 -2.03 10.70
CA ALA A 566 -17.83 -1.37 11.21
C ALA A 566 -18.69 -2.33 12.06
N ILE A 567 -18.86 -3.59 11.60
CA ILE A 567 -19.56 -4.64 12.36
C ILE A 567 -18.83 -4.90 13.69
N LEU A 568 -17.51 -5.09 13.65
CA LEU A 568 -16.69 -5.31 14.86
C LEU A 568 -16.77 -4.14 15.84
N TYR A 569 -16.79 -2.91 15.33
CA TYR A 569 -16.92 -1.71 16.16
C TYR A 569 -18.30 -1.64 16.84
N GLN A 570 -19.36 -1.99 16.13
CA GLN A 570 -20.72 -2.04 16.67
C GLN A 570 -20.86 -3.12 17.76
N ASP A 571 -20.29 -4.30 17.53
CA ASP A 571 -20.26 -5.40 18.50
C ASP A 571 -19.48 -5.01 19.77
N LEU A 572 -18.33 -4.36 19.60
CA LEU A 572 -17.53 -3.85 20.72
C LEU A 572 -18.34 -2.84 21.55
N LYS A 573 -19.00 -1.87 20.90
CA LYS A 573 -19.84 -0.86 21.57
C LYS A 573 -20.99 -1.51 22.33
N ARG A 574 -21.65 -2.52 21.76
CA ARG A 574 -22.72 -3.29 22.43
C ARG A 574 -22.19 -4.04 23.65
N SER A 575 -21.04 -4.70 23.53
CA SER A 575 -20.41 -5.44 24.63
C SER A 575 -20.01 -4.52 25.79
N GLN A 576 -19.42 -3.36 25.50
CA GLN A 576 -19.09 -2.36 26.51
C GLN A 576 -20.35 -1.85 27.25
N GLY A 577 -21.44 -1.60 26.53
CA GLY A 577 -22.72 -1.21 27.14
C GLY A 577 -23.29 -2.28 28.07
N LEU A 578 -23.18 -3.57 27.69
CA LEU A 578 -23.61 -4.69 28.52
C LEU A 578 -22.76 -4.80 29.80
N LEU A 579 -21.44 -4.72 29.69
CA LEU A 579 -20.53 -4.79 30.84
C LEU A 579 -20.84 -3.70 31.87
N ARG A 580 -21.01 -2.45 31.43
CA ARG A 580 -21.40 -1.33 32.32
C ARG A 580 -22.72 -1.59 33.05
N ARG A 581 -23.68 -2.23 32.37
CA ARG A 581 -24.97 -2.60 32.97
C ARG A 581 -24.81 -3.70 34.01
N THR A 582 -23.95 -4.69 33.75
CA THR A 582 -23.66 -5.79 34.69
C THR A 582 -22.92 -5.32 35.93
N ASP A 583 -21.90 -4.47 35.79
CA ASP A 583 -21.15 -3.91 36.93
C ASP A 583 -22.08 -3.11 37.85
N ARG A 584 -23.05 -2.38 37.29
CA ARG A 584 -24.05 -1.65 38.09
C ARG A 584 -25.07 -2.55 38.79
N LEU A 585 -25.55 -3.60 38.12
CA LEU A 585 -26.43 -4.57 38.77
C LEU A 585 -25.72 -5.20 39.99
N ARG A 586 -24.43 -5.47 39.87
CA ARG A 586 -23.61 -5.96 40.97
C ARG A 586 -23.46 -4.94 42.12
N SER A 587 -23.31 -3.66 41.80
CA SER A 587 -23.34 -2.58 42.81
C SER A 587 -24.68 -2.52 43.53
N LEU A 588 -25.79 -2.55 42.78
CA LEU A 588 -27.15 -2.59 43.33
C LEU A 588 -27.39 -3.81 44.22
N GLU A 589 -26.91 -4.99 43.84
CA GLU A 589 -26.99 -6.22 44.66
C GLU A 589 -26.27 -6.06 46.00
N THR A 590 -25.12 -5.36 46.03
CA THR A 590 -24.34 -5.13 47.25
C THR A 590 -25.06 -4.15 48.19
N ILE A 591 -25.76 -3.16 47.63
CA ILE A 591 -26.45 -2.10 48.37
C ILE A 591 -27.86 -2.55 48.83
N ALA A 592 -28.49 -3.51 48.13
CA ALA A 592 -29.81 -4.08 48.45
C ALA A 592 -29.96 -4.61 49.88
N GLY A 593 -28.89 -5.19 50.45
CA GLY A 593 -28.88 -5.68 51.82
C GLY A 593 -29.04 -4.55 52.86
N GLY A 594 -28.37 -3.42 52.64
CA GLY A 594 -28.46 -2.23 53.50
C GLY A 594 -29.86 -1.60 53.48
N PHE A 595 -30.44 -1.44 52.29
CA PHE A 595 -31.80 -0.91 52.11
C PHE A 595 -32.85 -1.72 52.89
N ALA A 596 -32.77 -3.05 52.81
CA ALA A 596 -33.74 -3.92 53.48
C ALA A 596 -33.67 -3.79 55.01
N HIS A 597 -32.49 -3.50 55.56
CA HIS A 597 -32.31 -3.24 56.98
C HIS A 597 -32.83 -1.86 57.38
N GLU A 598 -32.52 -0.81 56.61
CA GLU A 598 -32.96 0.55 56.93
C GLU A 598 -34.47 0.76 56.79
N ILE A 599 -35.14 0.08 55.85
CA ILE A 599 -36.61 0.11 55.76
C ILE A 599 -37.24 -0.69 56.90
N ARG A 600 -36.61 -1.82 57.30
CA ARG A 600 -37.15 -2.68 58.37
C ARG A 600 -37.21 -1.96 59.71
N ASN A 601 -36.27 -1.06 59.99
CA ASN A 601 -36.20 -0.31 61.25
C ASN A 601 -37.46 0.54 61.53
N PRO A 602 -37.82 1.56 60.71
CA PRO A 602 -39.03 2.36 60.91
C PRO A 602 -40.30 1.50 60.80
N LEU A 603 -40.29 0.47 59.95
CA LEU A 603 -41.45 -0.43 59.82
C LEU A 603 -41.69 -1.28 61.09
N THR A 604 -40.62 -1.60 61.83
CA THR A 604 -40.70 -2.25 63.14
C THR A 604 -41.18 -1.29 64.21
N SER A 605 -40.72 -0.03 64.17
CA SER A 605 -41.19 1.05 65.06
C SER A 605 -42.69 1.29 64.89
N ILE A 606 -43.15 1.58 63.66
CA ILE A 606 -44.57 1.75 63.30
C ILE A 606 -45.40 0.56 63.78
N LYS A 607 -44.91 -0.67 63.54
CA LYS A 607 -45.62 -1.90 63.95
C LYS A 607 -45.79 -1.97 65.47
N THR A 608 -44.76 -1.64 66.25
CA THR A 608 -44.80 -1.63 67.72
C THR A 608 -45.81 -0.60 68.23
N PHE A 609 -45.77 0.62 67.69
CA PHE A 609 -46.70 1.68 68.04
C PHE A 609 -48.16 1.30 67.72
N ILE A 610 -48.41 0.70 66.54
CA ILE A 610 -49.75 0.21 66.15
C ILE A 610 -50.23 -0.91 67.06
N GLN A 611 -49.34 -1.80 67.52
CA GLN A 611 -49.69 -2.88 68.44
C GLN A 611 -50.04 -2.37 69.86
N LEU A 612 -49.41 -1.29 70.29
CA LEU A 612 -49.65 -0.68 71.61
C LEU A 612 -50.84 0.28 71.63
N ALA A 613 -51.23 0.84 70.47
CA ALA A 613 -52.35 1.79 70.36
C ALA A 613 -53.68 1.29 70.97
N PRO A 614 -54.14 0.04 70.79
CA PRO A 614 -55.36 -0.45 71.42
C PRO A 614 -55.29 -0.52 72.96
N GLN A 615 -54.08 -0.74 73.50
CA GLN A 615 -53.84 -0.88 74.95
C GLN A 615 -53.70 0.48 75.64
N ARG A 616 -53.21 1.50 74.92
CA ARG A 616 -52.97 2.87 75.43
C ARG A 616 -53.84 3.94 74.77
N LYS A 617 -54.98 3.57 74.18
CA LYS A 617 -55.86 4.49 73.43
C LYS A 617 -56.39 5.68 74.25
N ASP A 618 -56.50 5.52 75.57
CA ASP A 618 -57.03 6.53 76.49
C ASP A 618 -55.92 7.39 77.12
N ASP A 619 -54.66 7.17 76.70
CA ASP A 619 -53.48 7.93 77.11
C ASP A 619 -53.20 9.02 76.06
N PRO A 620 -53.52 10.30 76.35
CA PRO A 620 -53.40 11.39 75.37
C PRO A 620 -51.95 11.69 74.99
N GLU A 621 -51.01 11.45 75.91
CA GLU A 621 -49.58 11.69 75.70
C GLU A 621 -49.02 10.64 74.72
N PHE A 622 -49.33 9.36 74.96
CA PHE A 622 -48.97 8.28 74.04
C PHE A 622 -49.62 8.44 72.66
N MET A 623 -50.89 8.85 72.57
CA MET A 623 -51.56 9.04 71.27
C MET A 623 -51.01 10.23 70.48
N GLY A 624 -50.51 11.26 71.17
CA GLY A 624 -49.75 12.35 70.56
C GLY A 624 -48.43 11.85 69.96
N GLU A 625 -47.60 11.19 70.78
CA GLU A 625 -46.33 10.59 70.32
C GLU A 625 -46.55 9.55 69.22
N PHE A 626 -47.59 8.72 69.33
CA PHE A 626 -47.94 7.72 68.33
C PHE A 626 -48.16 8.35 66.95
N SER A 627 -48.90 9.46 66.89
CA SER A 627 -49.19 10.13 65.61
C SER A 627 -47.96 10.77 65.01
N GLU A 628 -47.10 11.35 65.85
CA GLU A 628 -45.88 12.04 65.42
C GLU A 628 -44.83 11.03 64.92
N VAL A 629 -44.51 10.01 65.73
CA VAL A 629 -43.50 8.99 65.37
C VAL A 629 -43.91 8.19 64.13
N VAL A 630 -45.18 7.78 64.02
CA VAL A 630 -45.64 7.04 62.83
C VAL A 630 -45.59 7.91 61.58
N GLN A 631 -45.92 9.19 61.69
CA GLN A 631 -45.85 10.11 60.55
C GLN A 631 -44.40 10.34 60.09
N ASP A 632 -43.48 10.54 61.03
CA ASP A 632 -42.07 10.73 60.74
C ASP A 632 -41.42 9.47 60.13
N ASP A 633 -41.72 8.29 60.67
CA ASP A 633 -41.21 7.01 60.14
C ASP A 633 -41.75 6.71 58.73
N VAL A 634 -42.98 7.12 58.40
CA VAL A 634 -43.53 7.00 57.04
C VAL A 634 -42.82 7.95 56.08
N LEU A 635 -42.66 9.22 56.46
CA LEU A 635 -41.92 10.22 55.65
C LEU A 635 -40.45 9.82 55.46
N ARG A 636 -39.86 9.12 56.43
CA ARG A 636 -38.52 8.54 56.32
C ARG A 636 -38.48 7.44 55.25
N ILE A 637 -39.43 6.51 55.26
CA ILE A 637 -39.52 5.45 54.25
C ILE A 637 -39.70 6.03 52.85
N GLU A 638 -40.55 7.06 52.68
CA GLU A 638 -40.74 7.73 51.38
C GLU A 638 -39.44 8.33 50.85
N ARG A 639 -38.67 9.04 51.69
CA ARG A 639 -37.37 9.60 51.31
C ARG A 639 -36.35 8.52 50.93
N LEU A 640 -36.26 7.44 51.70
CA LEU A 640 -35.37 6.31 51.37
C LEU A 640 -35.71 5.69 50.01
N ILE A 641 -37.01 5.58 49.68
CA ILE A 641 -37.47 5.08 48.38
C ILE A 641 -37.09 6.03 47.25
N GLU A 642 -37.26 7.33 47.42
CA GLU A 642 -36.87 8.33 46.42
C GLU A 642 -35.37 8.29 46.13
N GLU A 643 -34.54 8.21 47.17
CA GLU A 643 -33.08 8.14 47.01
C GLU A 643 -32.62 6.82 46.35
N ILE A 644 -33.27 5.69 46.63
CA ILE A 644 -33.07 4.42 45.89
C ILE A 644 -33.38 4.60 44.42
N LEU A 645 -34.53 5.22 44.11
CA LEU A 645 -34.98 5.40 42.74
C LEU A 645 -34.08 6.38 41.98
N ASP A 646 -33.55 7.40 42.66
CA ASP A 646 -32.58 8.33 42.08
C ASP A 646 -31.21 7.68 41.87
N TYR A 647 -30.76 6.82 42.78
CA TYR A 647 -29.56 5.98 42.57
C TYR A 647 -29.74 5.01 41.39
N ALA A 648 -30.93 4.41 41.26
CA ALA A 648 -31.25 3.48 40.17
C ALA A 648 -31.53 4.18 38.82
N ARG A 649 -31.94 5.46 38.83
CA ARG A 649 -32.18 6.26 37.63
C ARG A 649 -30.86 6.66 36.99
N TYR A 650 -30.43 5.81 36.06
CA TYR A 650 -29.37 6.16 35.15
C TYR A 650 -29.78 7.28 34.18
N MET A 651 -29.00 8.36 34.16
CA MET A 651 -28.87 9.24 33.00
C MET A 651 -27.45 9.08 32.44
N GLU A 652 -27.32 8.77 31.14
CA GLU A 652 -26.03 8.85 30.45
C GLU A 652 -25.41 10.23 30.68
N PRO A 653 -24.17 10.32 31.22
CA PRO A 653 -23.50 11.60 31.40
C PRO A 653 -23.40 12.30 30.04
N LYS A 654 -23.96 13.49 29.95
CA LYS A 654 -23.91 14.33 28.76
C LYS A 654 -22.72 15.27 28.90
N PHE A 655 -21.56 14.76 28.53
CA PHE A 655 -20.34 15.56 28.51
C PHE A 655 -20.45 16.73 27.54
N SER A 656 -20.32 17.94 28.07
CA SER A 656 -20.19 19.20 27.33
C SER A 656 -18.98 19.99 27.85
N ASP A 657 -18.47 20.90 27.03
CA ASP A 657 -17.40 21.81 27.44
C ASP A 657 -17.99 22.93 28.31
N GLU A 658 -17.76 22.86 29.62
CA GLU A 658 -18.43 23.71 30.63
C GLU A 658 -17.43 24.57 31.40
N ASP A 659 -17.92 25.71 31.91
CA ASP A 659 -17.19 26.55 32.85
C ASP A 659 -17.51 26.12 34.28
N LEU A 660 -16.51 25.59 34.98
CA LEU A 660 -16.70 25.06 36.33
C LEU A 660 -17.05 26.16 37.35
N ASN A 661 -16.47 27.35 37.20
CA ASN A 661 -16.73 28.46 38.11
C ASN A 661 -18.19 28.93 38.00
N GLU A 662 -18.78 28.88 36.80
CA GLU A 662 -20.19 29.19 36.59
C GLU A 662 -21.11 28.20 37.33
N ILE A 663 -20.76 26.91 37.31
CA ILE A 663 -21.50 25.86 38.01
C ILE A 663 -21.42 26.07 39.52
N VAL A 664 -20.22 26.29 40.06
CA VAL A 664 -19.99 26.56 41.49
C VAL A 664 -20.76 27.79 41.95
N ALA A 665 -20.67 28.90 41.21
CA ALA A 665 -21.38 30.13 41.54
C ALA A 665 -22.91 29.93 41.56
N THR A 666 -23.45 29.18 40.61
CA THR A 666 -24.90 28.85 40.55
C THR A 666 -25.33 28.05 41.79
N CYS A 667 -24.54 27.05 42.19
CA CYS A 667 -24.85 26.22 43.36
C CYS A 667 -24.82 27.02 44.66
N LEU A 668 -23.79 27.86 44.85
CA LEU A 668 -23.65 28.69 46.06
C LEU A 668 -24.78 29.72 46.20
N HIS A 669 -25.24 30.29 45.09
CA HIS A 669 -26.37 31.22 45.11
C HIS A 669 -27.68 30.56 45.59
N PHE A 670 -27.86 29.27 45.30
CA PHE A 670 -29.07 28.54 45.71
C PHE A 670 -29.16 28.33 47.22
N VAL A 671 -28.02 28.24 47.91
CA VAL A 671 -27.97 27.97 49.36
C VAL A 671 -27.73 29.22 50.21
N GLU A 672 -27.48 30.37 49.59
CA GLU A 672 -27.10 31.62 50.26
C GLU A 672 -28.11 32.03 51.35
N ILE A 673 -29.42 31.98 51.02
CA ILE A 673 -30.51 32.29 51.98
C ILE A 673 -30.56 31.29 53.14
N GLN A 674 -30.33 30.00 52.87
CA GLN A 674 -30.37 28.95 53.90
C GLN A 674 -29.14 29.03 54.82
N ALA A 675 -27.97 29.40 54.27
CA ALA A 675 -26.75 29.62 55.02
C ALA A 675 -26.89 30.81 55.97
N ASP A 676 -27.44 31.93 55.49
CA ASP A 676 -27.70 33.13 56.31
C ASP A 676 -28.64 32.82 57.48
N GLN A 677 -29.71 32.04 57.26
CA GLN A 677 -30.64 31.61 58.32
C GLN A 677 -29.96 30.77 59.41
N ARG A 678 -28.88 30.06 59.07
CA ARG A 678 -28.08 29.23 59.99
C ARG A 678 -26.84 29.93 60.54
N SER A 679 -26.69 31.24 60.30
CA SER A 679 -25.49 32.01 60.68
C SER A 679 -24.19 31.44 60.08
N ILE A 680 -24.25 30.95 58.84
CA ILE A 680 -23.10 30.41 58.09
C ILE A 680 -22.68 31.44 57.03
N THR A 681 -21.41 31.89 57.09
CA THR A 681 -20.86 32.80 56.09
C THR A 681 -20.27 32.01 54.92
N ILE A 682 -20.66 32.31 53.68
CA ILE A 682 -20.11 31.68 52.48
C ILE A 682 -18.96 32.54 51.91
N GLU A 683 -17.74 32.01 51.95
CA GLU A 683 -16.57 32.58 51.28
C GLU A 683 -16.28 31.85 49.96
N LYS A 684 -16.08 32.60 48.88
CA LYS A 684 -15.87 32.08 47.52
C LYS A 684 -14.58 32.65 46.95
N ASP A 685 -13.61 31.78 46.68
CA ASP A 685 -12.29 32.12 46.11
C ASP A 685 -12.06 31.31 44.83
N LEU A 686 -12.60 31.80 43.72
CA LEU A 686 -12.61 31.10 42.44
C LEU A 686 -11.47 31.59 41.54
N ALA A 687 -10.61 30.68 41.06
CA ALA A 687 -9.49 31.05 40.20
C ALA A 687 -9.94 31.69 38.88
N VAL A 688 -9.33 32.82 38.52
CA VAL A 688 -9.70 33.64 37.35
C VAL A 688 -9.34 33.00 36.00
N ASP A 689 -8.31 32.14 35.97
CA ASP A 689 -7.80 31.48 34.75
C ASP A 689 -7.97 29.95 34.81
N LEU A 690 -9.20 29.50 35.10
CA LEU A 690 -9.55 28.08 35.11
C LEU A 690 -9.90 27.61 33.68
N PRO A 691 -9.29 26.53 33.16
CA PRO A 691 -9.66 25.99 31.85
C PRO A 691 -11.11 25.46 31.85
N ARG A 692 -11.80 25.55 30.71
CA ARG A 692 -13.08 24.84 30.52
C ARG A 692 -12.86 23.33 30.56
N VAL A 693 -13.83 22.61 31.11
CA VAL A 693 -13.71 21.18 31.39
C VAL A 693 -14.83 20.42 30.69
N THR A 694 -14.49 19.28 30.11
CA THR A 694 -15.49 18.38 29.52
C THR A 694 -16.15 17.54 30.62
N LEU A 695 -17.38 17.89 31.01
CA LEU A 695 -18.12 17.28 32.12
C LEU A 695 -19.65 17.32 31.90
N ASP A 696 -20.42 16.61 32.71
CA ASP A 696 -21.88 16.75 32.78
C ASP A 696 -22.27 17.81 33.81
N ARG A 697 -22.83 18.92 33.33
CA ARG A 697 -23.22 20.07 34.16
C ARG A 697 -24.18 19.70 35.30
N GLN A 698 -25.14 18.81 35.06
CA GLN A 698 -26.17 18.48 36.05
C GLN A 698 -25.62 17.55 37.13
N GLN A 699 -24.77 16.59 36.76
CA GLN A 699 -24.13 15.69 37.71
C GLN A 699 -23.12 16.42 38.60
N ILE A 700 -22.35 17.37 38.05
CA ILE A 700 -21.42 18.19 38.86
C ILE A 700 -22.18 19.12 39.82
N LYS A 701 -23.34 19.67 39.43
CA LYS A 701 -24.22 20.39 40.38
C LYS A 701 -24.65 19.51 41.54
N GLN A 702 -24.96 18.24 41.28
CA GLN A 702 -25.34 17.28 42.31
C GLN A 702 -24.19 16.99 43.27
N VAL A 703 -22.97 16.81 42.76
CA VAL A 703 -21.75 16.67 43.58
C VAL A 703 -21.60 17.87 44.52
N LEU A 704 -21.64 19.08 43.96
CA LEU A 704 -21.49 20.32 44.73
C LEU A 704 -22.58 20.46 45.79
N MET A 705 -23.83 20.19 45.44
CA MET A 705 -24.94 20.34 46.37
C MET A 705 -24.87 19.35 47.53
N ASN A 706 -24.47 18.09 47.28
CA ASN A 706 -24.29 17.11 48.34
C ASN A 706 -23.17 17.52 49.32
N LEU A 707 -22.05 18.03 48.80
CA LEU A 707 -20.94 18.49 49.66
C LEU A 707 -21.31 19.75 50.45
N VAL A 708 -21.94 20.74 49.81
CA VAL A 708 -22.35 22.00 50.44
C VAL A 708 -23.40 21.77 51.51
N LEU A 709 -24.42 20.93 51.26
CA LEU A 709 -25.43 20.60 52.26
C LEU A 709 -24.83 19.82 53.44
N ASN A 710 -23.90 18.90 53.18
CA ASN A 710 -23.18 18.19 54.24
C ASN A 710 -22.37 19.15 55.13
N ALA A 711 -21.65 20.10 54.52
CA ALA A 711 -20.93 21.14 55.24
C ALA A 711 -21.86 22.03 56.09
N MET A 712 -22.99 22.46 55.53
CA MET A 712 -23.97 23.28 56.25
C MET A 712 -24.59 22.56 57.44
N ASP A 713 -24.86 21.27 57.31
CA ASP A 713 -25.37 20.45 58.42
C ASP A 713 -24.33 20.27 59.52
N ALA A 714 -23.04 20.14 59.17
CA ALA A 714 -21.95 20.04 60.15
C ALA A 714 -21.77 21.32 60.99
N MET A 715 -22.32 22.45 60.53
CA MET A 715 -22.27 23.77 61.19
C MET A 715 -23.62 24.20 61.78
N ALA A 716 -24.66 23.37 61.71
CA ALA A 716 -26.04 23.79 62.01
C ALA A 716 -26.24 24.39 63.42
N THR A 717 -25.51 23.91 64.43
CA THR A 717 -25.68 24.34 65.83
C THR A 717 -24.83 25.54 66.23
N ALA A 718 -23.63 25.70 65.67
CA ALA A 718 -22.67 26.74 66.07
C ALA A 718 -22.56 27.90 65.07
N GLY A 719 -23.18 27.77 63.89
CA GLY A 719 -22.83 28.58 62.74
C GLY A 719 -21.40 28.29 62.27
N GLY A 720 -20.88 29.12 61.36
CA GLY A 720 -19.51 28.94 60.90
C GLY A 720 -19.22 29.56 59.54
N GLN A 721 -18.18 29.05 58.89
CA GLN A 721 -17.75 29.51 57.58
C GLN A 721 -17.70 28.33 56.60
N LEU A 722 -18.39 28.47 55.48
CA LEU A 722 -18.27 27.59 54.31
C LEU A 722 -17.35 28.27 53.29
N THR A 723 -16.20 27.68 53.00
CA THR A 723 -15.27 28.19 51.99
C THR A 723 -15.28 27.28 50.76
N VAL A 724 -15.46 27.85 49.57
CA VAL A 724 -15.33 27.10 48.31
C VAL A 724 -14.26 27.73 47.42
N ARG A 725 -13.25 26.93 47.06
CA ARG A 725 -12.14 27.36 46.18
C ARG A 725 -12.06 26.53 44.92
N THR A 726 -11.53 27.13 43.85
CA THR A 726 -11.18 26.38 42.63
C THR A 726 -9.72 26.58 42.28
N HIS A 727 -9.01 25.49 41.99
CA HIS A 727 -7.59 25.50 41.67
C HIS A 727 -7.30 24.83 40.33
N ARG A 728 -6.30 25.34 39.62
CA ARG A 728 -5.71 24.68 38.46
C ARG A 728 -4.53 23.83 38.91
N LEU A 729 -4.59 22.53 38.65
CA LEU A 729 -3.55 21.57 38.98
C LEU A 729 -2.87 21.06 37.70
N THR A 730 -1.57 20.75 37.80
CA THR A 730 -0.83 20.07 36.73
C THR A 730 -0.15 18.85 37.34
N LYS A 731 -0.43 17.66 36.80
CA LYS A 731 0.13 16.43 37.36
C LYS A 731 1.64 16.37 37.05
N PRO A 732 2.55 16.39 38.04
CA PRO A 732 4.00 16.54 37.80
C PRO A 732 4.60 15.42 36.95
N THR A 733 4.00 14.23 37.00
CA THR A 733 4.48 13.01 36.34
C THR A 733 4.03 12.85 34.89
N THR A 734 2.89 13.44 34.50
CA THR A 734 2.32 13.28 33.13
C THR A 734 2.14 14.59 32.37
N GLY A 735 2.23 15.75 33.05
CA GLY A 735 1.95 17.06 32.45
C GLY A 735 0.48 17.30 32.14
N ASP A 736 -0.41 16.38 32.54
CA ASP A 736 -1.85 16.50 32.28
C ASP A 736 -2.46 17.63 33.14
N LEU A 737 -3.35 18.41 32.53
CA LEU A 737 -4.04 19.53 33.17
C LEU A 737 -5.30 19.06 33.91
N TRP A 738 -5.41 19.46 35.18
CA TRP A 738 -6.48 19.10 36.09
C TRP A 738 -7.07 20.36 36.72
N VAL A 739 -8.29 20.25 37.21
CA VAL A 739 -8.94 21.25 38.05
C VAL A 739 -9.33 20.61 39.38
N GLN A 740 -9.35 21.41 40.43
CA GLN A 740 -9.77 20.99 41.77
C GLN A 740 -10.84 21.94 42.29
N ILE A 741 -11.88 21.38 42.90
CA ILE A 741 -12.86 22.10 43.70
C ILE A 741 -12.60 21.74 45.16
N GLU A 742 -12.37 22.74 45.99
CA GLU A 742 -12.19 22.62 47.43
C GLU A 742 -13.47 23.11 48.12
N VAL A 743 -14.08 22.28 48.98
CA VAL A 743 -15.25 22.64 49.80
C VAL A 743 -14.86 22.41 51.26
N ALA A 744 -14.66 23.50 52.01
CA ALA A 744 -14.19 23.50 53.39
C ALA A 744 -15.24 24.08 54.35
N ASP A 745 -15.47 23.42 55.47
CA ASP A 745 -16.34 23.88 56.56
C ASP A 745 -15.57 24.01 57.88
N THR A 746 -16.12 24.81 58.79
CA THR A 746 -15.65 24.95 60.18
C THR A 746 -16.55 24.21 61.17
N GLY A 747 -17.15 23.09 60.73
CA GLY A 747 -18.13 22.32 61.50
C GLY A 747 -17.48 21.38 62.54
N CYS A 748 -18.25 20.38 62.96
CA CYS A 748 -17.84 19.42 63.99
C CYS A 748 -16.64 18.53 63.60
N GLY A 749 -16.32 18.42 62.31
CA GLY A 749 -15.28 17.51 61.81
C GLY A 749 -15.66 16.03 61.89
N ILE A 750 -14.82 15.17 61.31
CA ILE A 750 -15.02 13.72 61.19
C ILE A 750 -13.94 13.01 62.02
N ALA A 751 -14.32 12.00 62.80
CA ALA A 751 -13.35 11.22 63.56
C ALA A 751 -12.48 10.37 62.62
N GLY A 752 -11.19 10.20 62.97
CA GLY A 752 -10.26 9.46 62.10
C GLY A 752 -10.66 8.02 61.81
N ALA A 753 -11.41 7.38 62.71
CA ALA A 753 -11.96 6.03 62.50
C ALA A 753 -13.09 5.99 61.45
N ASP A 754 -13.79 7.12 61.24
CA ASP A 754 -14.95 7.21 60.37
C ASP A 754 -14.55 7.58 58.93
N LEU A 755 -13.37 8.21 58.75
CA LEU A 755 -12.86 8.67 57.45
C LEU A 755 -12.75 7.57 56.39
N GLU A 756 -12.42 6.34 56.78
CA GLU A 756 -12.35 5.20 55.84
C GLU A 756 -13.73 4.74 55.37
N HIS A 757 -14.79 5.08 56.11
CA HIS A 757 -16.15 4.58 55.89
C HIS A 757 -17.11 5.63 55.31
N ILE A 758 -16.72 6.90 55.16
CA ILE A 758 -17.63 7.96 54.70
C ILE A 758 -18.16 7.77 53.27
N PHE A 759 -17.48 6.95 52.46
CA PHE A 759 -17.92 6.59 51.11
C PHE A 759 -18.61 5.21 51.06
N ASP A 760 -18.74 4.53 52.20
CA ASP A 760 -19.51 3.31 52.31
C ASP A 760 -21.02 3.65 52.28
N PRO A 761 -21.83 2.94 51.46
CA PRO A 761 -23.26 3.17 51.43
C PRO A 761 -23.92 3.02 52.80
N PHE A 762 -24.83 3.96 53.11
CA PHE A 762 -25.60 4.04 54.37
C PHE A 762 -24.79 4.38 55.61
N TYR A 763 -23.48 4.61 55.46
CA TYR A 763 -22.69 5.05 56.59
C TYR A 763 -23.02 6.51 56.91
N THR A 764 -23.50 6.75 58.13
CA THR A 764 -23.90 8.08 58.58
C THR A 764 -23.74 8.17 60.10
N THR A 765 -23.29 9.32 60.58
CA THR A 765 -23.20 9.63 62.02
C THR A 765 -24.39 10.47 62.50
N LYS A 766 -25.32 10.80 61.59
CA LYS A 766 -26.49 11.67 61.83
C LYS A 766 -27.76 10.90 62.25
N HIS A 767 -27.62 9.74 62.90
CA HIS A 767 -28.78 8.92 63.29
C HIS A 767 -29.62 9.53 64.43
N GLU A 768 -29.08 10.48 65.20
CA GLU A 768 -29.73 11.07 66.39
C GLU A 768 -29.98 12.59 66.28
N SER A 769 -29.72 13.22 65.12
CA SER A 769 -29.85 14.68 64.98
C SER A 769 -31.30 15.12 64.75
N GLN A 770 -31.80 16.03 65.60
CA GLN A 770 -33.19 16.51 65.64
C GLN A 770 -33.69 17.22 64.36
N GLU A 771 -32.82 17.63 63.44
CA GLU A 771 -33.21 18.45 62.28
C GLU A 771 -33.30 17.70 60.94
N ARG A 772 -32.60 16.56 60.76
CA ARG A 772 -32.62 15.71 59.55
C ARG A 772 -31.80 14.43 59.79
N GLU A 773 -32.42 13.25 59.73
CA GLU A 773 -31.69 11.99 59.67
C GLU A 773 -30.97 11.86 58.31
N GLY A 774 -29.65 11.68 58.34
CA GLY A 774 -28.86 11.47 57.13
C GLY A 774 -28.96 10.04 56.63
N THR A 775 -29.15 9.84 55.33
CA THR A 775 -29.31 8.52 54.69
C THR A 775 -28.01 7.84 54.29
N GLY A 776 -26.87 8.52 54.41
CA GLY A 776 -25.55 7.97 54.07
C GLY A 776 -25.32 7.74 52.56
N LEU A 777 -26.20 8.22 51.68
CA LEU A 777 -26.07 8.02 50.21
C LEU A 777 -25.41 9.19 49.48
N GLY A 778 -25.42 10.40 50.06
CA GLY A 778 -24.94 11.61 49.39
C GLY A 778 -23.46 11.55 48.96
N LEU A 779 -22.58 11.03 49.82
CA LEU A 779 -21.14 10.92 49.51
C LEU A 779 -20.81 9.75 48.57
N VAL A 780 -21.60 8.69 48.58
CA VAL A 780 -21.51 7.59 47.60
C VAL A 780 -21.77 8.13 46.19
N ILE A 781 -22.83 8.93 46.05
CA ILE A 781 -23.19 9.58 44.77
C ILE A 781 -22.06 10.51 44.31
N VAL A 782 -21.47 11.29 45.23
CA VAL A 782 -20.31 12.14 44.94
C VAL A 782 -19.15 11.33 44.39
N HIS A 783 -18.75 10.27 45.09
CA HIS A 783 -17.65 9.42 44.69
C HIS A 783 -17.89 8.77 43.32
N GLN A 784 -19.11 8.28 43.07
CA GLN A 784 -19.48 7.67 41.79
C GLN A 784 -19.43 8.68 40.64
N ILE A 785 -20.06 9.85 40.77
CA ILE A 785 -20.09 10.85 39.70
C ILE A 785 -18.65 11.28 39.36
N VAL A 786 -17.82 11.53 40.37
CA VAL A 786 -16.44 11.96 40.16
C VAL A 786 -15.61 10.87 39.47
N GLN A 787 -15.80 9.59 39.82
CA GLN A 787 -15.17 8.47 39.11
C GLN A 787 -15.65 8.34 37.65
N GLU A 788 -16.94 8.54 37.38
CA GLU A 788 -17.49 8.54 36.01
C GLU A 788 -16.88 9.66 35.14
N HIS A 789 -16.44 10.76 35.78
CA HIS A 789 -15.68 11.85 35.16
C HIS A 789 -14.17 11.61 35.13
N SER A 790 -13.70 10.40 35.46
CA SER A 790 -12.27 10.03 35.56
C SER A 790 -11.48 10.86 36.58
N GLY A 791 -12.18 11.40 37.58
CA GLY A 791 -11.61 12.14 38.71
C GLY A 791 -11.44 11.30 39.97
N HIS A 792 -11.05 11.95 41.06
CA HIS A 792 -11.02 11.37 42.40
C HIS A 792 -11.38 12.42 43.47
N VAL A 793 -11.80 11.95 44.64
CA VAL A 793 -12.14 12.81 45.79
C VAL A 793 -11.17 12.51 46.93
N GLU A 794 -10.65 13.56 47.56
CA GLU A 794 -9.83 13.47 48.77
C GLU A 794 -10.53 14.24 49.90
N VAL A 795 -10.25 13.87 51.15
CA VAL A 795 -10.85 14.49 52.33
C VAL A 795 -9.81 14.70 53.41
N GLU A 796 -9.84 15.86 54.05
CA GLU A 796 -9.07 16.18 55.25
C GLU A 796 -10.03 16.67 56.33
N SER A 797 -9.97 16.10 57.53
CA SER A 797 -10.88 16.48 58.62
C SER A 797 -10.22 16.31 59.97
N GLU A 798 -10.51 17.21 60.90
CA GLU A 798 -10.10 17.13 62.31
C GLU A 798 -11.29 17.50 63.20
N VAL A 799 -11.57 16.64 64.20
CA VAL A 799 -12.70 16.82 65.12
C VAL A 799 -12.60 18.17 65.82
N GLY A 800 -13.67 18.97 65.73
CA GLY A 800 -13.78 20.31 66.30
C GLY A 800 -13.09 21.42 65.49
N ARG A 801 -12.49 21.12 64.34
CA ARG A 801 -11.91 22.12 63.42
C ARG A 801 -12.64 22.22 62.08
N GLY A 802 -13.32 21.15 61.66
CA GLY A 802 -14.11 21.11 60.43
C GLY A 802 -13.57 20.10 59.41
N THR A 803 -14.12 20.13 58.20
CA THR A 803 -13.80 19.18 57.11
C THR A 803 -13.53 19.91 55.80
N THR A 804 -12.60 19.39 55.00
CA THR A 804 -12.32 19.86 53.64
C THR A 804 -12.39 18.70 52.66
N PHE A 805 -13.23 18.82 51.63
CA PHE A 805 -13.30 17.90 50.51
C PHE A 805 -12.62 18.50 49.28
N PHE A 806 -11.81 17.70 48.59
CA PHE A 806 -11.13 18.06 47.36
C PHE A 806 -11.63 17.19 46.20
N VAL A 807 -12.32 17.79 45.23
CA VAL A 807 -12.81 17.11 44.04
C VAL A 807 -11.88 17.40 42.87
N ASN A 808 -11.11 16.39 42.45
CA ASN A 808 -10.08 16.51 41.41
C ASN A 808 -10.59 15.95 40.08
N LEU A 809 -10.65 16.79 39.03
CA LEU A 809 -11.17 16.43 37.71
C LEU A 809 -10.15 16.70 36.58
N PRO A 810 -10.00 15.81 35.59
CA PRO A 810 -9.19 16.06 34.41
C PRO A 810 -9.90 17.00 33.43
N VAL A 811 -9.17 17.93 32.79
CA VAL A 811 -9.75 18.89 31.82
C VAL A 811 -10.33 18.20 30.58
N ASN A 812 -9.65 17.15 30.10
CA ASN A 812 -10.11 16.28 29.02
C ASN A 812 -10.10 14.83 29.52
N PRO A 813 -11.25 14.29 29.98
CA PRO A 813 -11.33 12.89 30.36
C PRO A 813 -11.10 12.02 29.12
N ALA A 814 -10.07 11.17 29.17
CA ALA A 814 -9.96 10.09 28.19
C ALA A 814 -11.08 9.08 28.48
N PRO A 815 -11.86 8.62 27.49
CA PRO A 815 -12.88 7.61 27.74
C PRO A 815 -12.22 6.38 28.37
N VAL A 816 -12.71 6.00 29.56
CA VAL A 816 -12.25 4.83 30.33
C VAL A 816 -12.26 3.61 29.40
N GLY A 817 -11.07 3.09 29.05
CA GLY A 817 -10.90 1.88 28.24
C GLY A 817 -10.04 1.99 26.98
N VAL A 818 -9.45 3.15 26.65
CA VAL A 818 -8.48 3.25 25.52
C VAL A 818 -7.05 3.35 26.06
N PRO A 819 -6.16 2.35 25.81
CA PRO A 819 -4.74 2.50 26.14
C PRO A 819 -4.15 3.66 25.34
N ARG A 820 -3.48 4.60 26.02
CA ARG A 820 -2.65 5.61 25.34
C ARG A 820 -1.64 4.87 24.45
N ALA A 821 -1.66 5.15 23.15
CA ALA A 821 -0.65 4.67 22.22
C ALA A 821 0.73 5.07 22.75
N GLY A 822 1.57 4.07 23.04
CA GLY A 822 2.88 4.26 23.65
C GLY A 822 3.70 5.29 22.88
N SER A 823 4.12 6.34 23.58
CA SER A 823 5.21 7.20 23.14
C SER A 823 6.45 6.32 23.01
N LYS A 824 7.01 6.30 21.79
CA LYS A 824 8.33 5.74 21.51
C LYS A 824 9.33 6.44 22.44
N GLN A 825 9.91 5.70 23.37
CA GLN A 825 11.15 6.10 24.02
C GLN A 825 12.26 6.10 22.96
N GLY A 826 13.00 7.20 22.92
CA GLY A 826 14.25 7.34 22.17
C GLY A 826 15.42 6.70 22.90
#